data_AF-A0A847K769-F1
#
_entry.id   AF-A0A847K769-F1
#
_cell.length_a   1.000
_cell.length_b   1.000
_cell.length_c   1.000
_cell.angle_alpha   90.00
_cell.angle_beta   90.00
_cell.angle_gamma   90.00
#
_symmetry.space_group_name_H-M   'P 1'
#
loop_
_entity.id
_entity.type
_entity.pdbx_description
1 polymer ?
#
loop_
_entity_poly.entity_id
_entity_poly.type
_entity_poly.pdbx_seq_one_letter_code
_entity_poly.pdbx_strand_id
1 'polypeptide(L)'
;ILSPEHLLKLPFANDSNSLDKSFYSELLYIIGLTEVKEKSKRLIQRSKAGERNSGSILEDAIVQIDSLDKISRLDQPEKYGTTKEERFFNVALELTITWINRILFLKLLEAQLLTYHKGDESYSFLKIERVKNYDDLNSLFFQVLAKKHDERNANVRRMFEKIPYLNSSLFEMTELEHICFSITQLNNNSEMPIYQQTVLKTDTGKKRSGVIPTLEYLFEFLSAYDFSSEGSEEIQEENKTLINASVLGLIFEKINGYKDGSFFTPGFITMYMSRETIRKAVVQKFNEVKNWNCENLTDLYDKIDNRNEANEIINSLRICDPAVGSGHFLVSALNEILAVKNDLKILQDRQGRRLKEYQVEVENDELIVTDEDGELFEYKPNNKESQRVQETLFHEKQTIIENCLFGVDINPNSVKICRLRLWIELLKNAYYKNNTELETLPNIDINIKTGNSLINRFSLDSDVKKALRNSKWTIDGYKVAVSAYRNAQNREHKKDMLRIIDDIKKDFRMECTFNDPKKKKLRNLGGDLYTLTKQKRIFEFTPQEKKEWENKVKKITNEIEKLEKEIEELETSKIFDNAFEWRFEFPEALNDDGGFVGFDVVIGNPPYIQLQSNGGQLANLYKNQNYETFDRSSDIYSLFYEKGINLLKPKGHLTFITSNKWMRAAYGKSTRAFFCKHKPITLIDLGSDVFETATVDTNILIMQ
;
A
#
# COMPACT_ATOMS: atom_id res chain seq x y z
N ILE A 1 -10.03 -24.55 -10.70
CA ILE A 1 -11.46 -24.31 -11.05
C ILE A 1 -12.28 -25.60 -11.04
N LEU A 2 -11.75 -26.74 -11.53
CA LEU A 2 -12.44 -28.04 -11.47
C LEU A 2 -11.88 -28.97 -10.37
N SER A 3 -11.63 -28.44 -9.17
CA SER A 3 -11.31 -29.32 -8.04
C SER A 3 -12.60 -29.90 -7.44
N PRO A 4 -12.58 -31.10 -6.84
CA PRO A 4 -13.74 -31.69 -6.17
C PRO A 4 -14.40 -30.74 -5.16
N GLU A 5 -13.59 -29.96 -4.44
CA GLU A 5 -14.01 -28.98 -3.44
C GLU A 5 -14.83 -27.85 -4.07
N HIS A 6 -14.40 -27.36 -5.23
CA HIS A 6 -15.12 -26.36 -6.03
C HIS A 6 -16.46 -26.88 -6.56
N LEU A 7 -16.48 -28.14 -7.02
CA LEU A 7 -17.67 -28.76 -7.62
C LEU A 7 -18.71 -29.17 -6.56
N LEU A 8 -18.27 -29.47 -5.34
CA LEU A 8 -19.11 -29.95 -4.24
C LEU A 8 -19.53 -28.86 -3.25
N LYS A 9 -19.08 -27.60 -3.44
CA LYS A 9 -19.33 -26.47 -2.51
C LYS A 9 -18.98 -26.81 -1.05
N LEU A 10 -17.95 -27.63 -0.84
CA LEU A 10 -17.47 -27.92 0.49
C LEU A 10 -16.68 -26.70 1.00
N PRO A 11 -16.87 -26.25 2.25
CA PRO A 11 -15.98 -25.26 2.82
C PRO A 11 -14.56 -25.82 2.81
N PHE A 12 -13.60 -25.04 2.32
CA PHE A 12 -12.19 -25.38 2.51
C PHE A 12 -11.96 -25.54 4.01
N ALA A 13 -11.55 -26.73 4.44
CA ALA A 13 -11.35 -27.01 5.85
C ALA A 13 -10.28 -26.09 6.48
N ASN A 14 -9.44 -25.45 5.65
CA ASN A 14 -8.49 -24.40 5.99
C ASN A 14 -8.41 -23.40 4.82
N ASP A 15 -9.29 -22.40 4.75
CA ASP A 15 -8.91 -21.17 4.03
C ASP A 15 -7.91 -20.45 4.94
N SER A 16 -6.63 -20.52 4.61
CA SER A 16 -5.54 -19.82 5.34
C SER A 16 -5.77 -18.31 5.41
N ASN A 17 -6.69 -17.77 4.59
CA ASN A 17 -7.13 -16.39 4.60
C ASN A 17 -8.44 -16.17 5.38
N SER A 18 -8.94 -17.14 6.15
CA SER A 18 -10.14 -16.94 6.96
C SER A 18 -9.79 -16.20 8.25
N LEU A 19 -10.60 -15.20 8.60
CA LEU A 19 -10.40 -14.42 9.83
C LEU A 19 -10.64 -15.30 11.07
N ASP A 20 -9.63 -15.48 11.91
CA ASP A 20 -9.83 -15.97 13.27
C ASP A 20 -10.64 -14.94 14.07
N LYS A 21 -11.92 -15.27 14.32
CA LYS A 21 -12.87 -14.38 15.01
C LYS A 21 -12.53 -14.20 16.49
N SER A 22 -11.89 -15.17 17.12
CA SER A 22 -11.48 -15.12 18.52
C SER A 22 -10.31 -14.16 18.69
N PHE A 23 -9.25 -14.32 17.88
CA PHE A 23 -8.11 -13.42 17.82
C PHE A 23 -8.57 -11.99 17.53
N TYR A 24 -9.39 -11.82 16.48
CA TYR A 24 -9.85 -10.50 16.06
C TYR A 24 -10.67 -9.78 17.13
N SER A 25 -11.64 -10.47 17.75
CA SER A 25 -12.52 -9.85 18.75
C SER A 25 -11.78 -9.47 20.03
N GLU A 26 -10.84 -10.32 20.47
CA GLU A 26 -10.02 -10.05 21.64
C GLU A 26 -8.97 -8.96 21.38
N LEU A 27 -8.36 -8.92 20.19
CA LEU A 27 -7.45 -7.84 19.81
C LEU A 27 -8.18 -6.48 19.76
N LEU A 28 -9.39 -6.42 19.18
CA LEU A 28 -10.20 -5.19 19.20
C LEU A 28 -10.49 -4.74 20.63
N TYR A 29 -10.78 -5.69 21.53
CA TYR A 29 -11.03 -5.39 22.94
C TYR A 29 -9.80 -4.79 23.63
N ILE A 30 -8.60 -5.35 23.44
CA ILE A 30 -7.34 -4.82 24.01
C ILE A 30 -7.04 -3.43 23.45
N ILE A 31 -7.29 -3.21 22.15
CA ILE A 31 -7.12 -1.90 21.52
C ILE A 31 -8.12 -0.87 22.09
N GLY A 32 -9.35 -1.28 22.43
CA GLY A 32 -10.43 -0.40 22.90
C GLY A 32 -11.54 -0.14 21.86
N LEU A 33 -11.61 -0.99 20.83
CA LEU A 33 -12.54 -0.90 19.72
C LEU A 33 -13.65 -1.96 19.82
N THR A 34 -14.78 -1.70 19.16
CA THR A 34 -15.90 -2.64 19.07
C THR A 34 -16.44 -2.71 17.65
N GLU A 35 -16.82 -3.92 17.23
CA GLU A 35 -17.55 -4.14 15.97
C GLU A 35 -19.06 -3.99 16.23
N VAL A 36 -19.70 -3.06 15.52
CA VAL A 36 -21.15 -2.82 15.61
C VAL A 36 -21.79 -3.02 14.25
N LYS A 37 -22.94 -3.69 14.25
CA LYS A 37 -23.73 -3.91 13.03
C LYS A 37 -24.71 -2.76 12.83
N GLU A 38 -24.46 -1.91 11.84
CA GLU A 38 -25.41 -0.91 11.35
C GLU A 38 -26.02 -1.37 10.01
N LYS A 39 -27.31 -1.74 10.04
CA LYS A 39 -28.03 -2.30 8.88
C LYS A 39 -27.32 -3.56 8.33
N SER A 40 -26.87 -3.54 7.07
CA SER A 40 -26.11 -4.60 6.42
C SER A 40 -24.59 -4.46 6.59
N LYS A 41 -24.10 -3.35 7.16
CA LYS A 41 -22.67 -3.10 7.34
C LYS A 41 -22.24 -3.39 8.77
N ARG A 42 -21.09 -4.02 8.93
CA ARG A 42 -20.37 -4.03 10.22
C ARG A 42 -19.46 -2.82 10.22
N LEU A 43 -19.30 -2.13 11.33
CA LEU A 43 -18.45 -0.94 11.46
C LEU A 43 -17.64 -1.09 12.73
N ILE A 44 -16.37 -0.74 12.66
CA ILE A 44 -15.54 -0.64 13.86
C ILE A 44 -15.61 0.79 14.36
N GLN A 45 -15.90 0.91 15.63
CA GLN A 45 -16.04 2.20 16.29
C GLN A 45 -15.45 2.14 17.70
N ARG A 46 -15.17 3.34 18.22
CA ARG A 46 -14.85 3.52 19.63
C ARG A 46 -15.95 2.92 20.49
N SER A 47 -15.57 2.24 21.56
CA SER A 47 -16.50 1.69 22.54
C SER A 47 -17.48 2.75 23.06
N LYS A 48 -18.73 2.35 23.34
CA LYS A 48 -19.77 3.27 23.81
C LYS A 48 -19.40 3.91 25.15
N ALA A 49 -19.88 5.13 25.38
CA ALA A 49 -19.70 5.78 26.68
C ALA A 49 -20.29 4.90 27.80
N GLY A 50 -19.48 4.56 28.81
CA GLY A 50 -19.81 3.60 29.87
C GLY A 50 -19.18 2.21 29.70
N GLU A 51 -18.84 1.79 28.48
CA GLU A 51 -18.14 0.53 28.18
C GLU A 51 -16.65 0.74 27.86
N ARG A 52 -16.22 2.00 27.76
CA ARG A 52 -14.81 2.37 27.51
C ARG A 52 -13.94 1.97 28.69
N ASN A 53 -12.82 1.33 28.39
CA ASN A 53 -11.81 0.99 29.36
C ASN A 53 -10.63 1.95 29.25
N SER A 54 -10.35 2.72 30.31
CA SER A 54 -9.24 3.68 30.34
C SER A 54 -7.86 3.02 30.22
N GLY A 55 -7.75 1.72 30.52
CA GLY A 55 -6.52 0.95 30.32
C GLY A 55 -6.28 0.54 28.87
N SER A 56 -7.30 0.59 27.99
CA SER A 56 -7.12 0.24 26.58
C SER A 56 -6.20 1.23 25.87
N ILE A 57 -5.42 0.71 24.92
CA ILE A 57 -4.35 1.47 24.25
C ILE A 57 -4.90 2.72 23.56
N LEU A 58 -6.06 2.61 22.91
CA LEU A 58 -6.72 3.73 22.25
C LEU A 58 -7.19 4.79 23.26
N GLU A 59 -7.81 4.39 24.37
CA GLU A 59 -8.34 5.34 25.35
C GLU A 59 -7.22 6.07 26.09
N ASP A 60 -6.15 5.36 26.44
CA ASP A 60 -4.94 5.97 27.02
C ASP A 60 -4.33 6.98 26.04
N ALA A 61 -4.18 6.61 24.76
CA ALA A 61 -3.71 7.52 23.72
C ALA A 61 -4.60 8.77 23.60
N ILE A 62 -5.93 8.64 23.63
CA ILE A 62 -6.86 9.78 23.61
C ILE A 62 -6.63 10.70 24.82
N VAL A 63 -6.47 10.11 26.02
CA VAL A 63 -6.19 10.87 27.26
C VAL A 63 -4.89 11.65 27.14
N GLN A 64 -3.82 11.05 26.61
CA GLN A 64 -2.54 11.74 26.42
C GLN A 64 -2.61 12.84 25.34
N ILE A 65 -3.36 12.64 24.26
CA ILE A 65 -3.53 13.66 23.21
C ILE A 65 -4.27 14.89 23.77
N ASP A 66 -5.32 14.70 24.58
CA ASP A 66 -6.07 15.79 25.20
C ASP A 66 -5.24 16.48 26.31
N SER A 67 -4.58 15.71 27.18
CA SER A 67 -3.80 16.25 28.31
C SER A 67 -2.60 17.09 27.86
N LEU A 68 -1.96 16.70 26.76
CA LEU A 68 -0.79 17.38 26.21
C LEU A 68 -1.13 18.41 25.11
N ASP A 69 -2.42 18.66 24.86
CA ASP A 69 -2.96 19.53 23.81
C ASP A 69 -2.26 19.32 22.45
N LYS A 70 -2.27 18.08 21.96
CA LYS A 70 -1.53 17.73 20.73
C LYS A 70 -2.27 18.05 19.44
N ILE A 71 -3.59 18.12 19.46
CA ILE A 71 -4.39 18.46 18.27
C ILE A 71 -4.11 19.89 17.80
N SER A 72 -3.84 20.82 18.71
CA SER A 72 -3.52 22.22 18.37
C SER A 72 -2.18 22.39 17.65
N ARG A 73 -1.31 21.37 17.68
CA ARG A 73 0.02 21.35 17.04
C ARG A 73 0.02 20.76 15.63
N LEU A 74 -1.11 20.19 15.19
CA LEU A 74 -1.25 19.66 13.84
C LEU A 74 -1.47 20.83 12.87
N ASP A 75 -0.80 20.80 11.72
CA ASP A 75 -0.97 21.83 10.68
C ASP A 75 -2.39 21.83 10.09
N GLN A 76 -3.02 20.65 9.98
CA GLN A 76 -4.34 20.45 9.36
C GLN A 76 -5.21 19.49 10.19
N PRO A 77 -5.66 19.88 11.40
CA PRO A 77 -6.41 19.02 12.31
C PRO A 77 -7.77 18.59 11.74
N GLU A 78 -8.35 19.38 10.83
CA GLU A 78 -9.60 19.06 10.14
C GLU A 78 -9.55 17.81 9.27
N LYS A 79 -8.35 17.35 8.85
CA LYS A 79 -8.18 16.07 8.15
C LYS A 79 -8.60 14.88 9.01
N TYR A 80 -8.49 15.01 10.32
CA TYR A 80 -8.82 13.97 11.28
C TYR A 80 -10.26 14.05 11.78
N GLY A 81 -11.09 14.93 11.24
CA GLY A 81 -12.51 15.00 11.59
C GLY A 81 -13.03 16.42 11.75
N THR A 82 -14.36 16.51 11.76
CA THR A 82 -15.08 17.79 11.87
C THR A 82 -15.28 18.20 13.32
N THR A 83 -15.44 17.24 14.22
CA THR A 83 -15.63 17.49 15.65
C THR A 83 -14.34 17.26 16.45
N LYS A 84 -14.25 17.84 17.65
CA LYS A 84 -13.10 17.63 18.57
C LYS A 84 -12.93 16.14 18.89
N GLU A 85 -14.03 15.44 19.16
CA GLU A 85 -14.00 14.00 19.48
C GLU A 85 -13.55 13.14 18.30
N GLU A 86 -14.01 13.45 17.07
CA GLU A 86 -13.55 12.74 15.87
C GLU A 86 -12.04 12.91 15.67
N ARG A 87 -11.52 14.14 15.86
CA ARG A 87 -10.09 14.42 15.74
C ARG A 87 -9.26 13.64 16.74
N PHE A 88 -9.67 13.63 18.01
CA PHE A 88 -8.98 12.82 19.03
C PHE A 88 -8.99 11.34 18.69
N PHE A 89 -10.16 10.81 18.34
CA PHE A 89 -10.31 9.40 18.01
C PHE A 89 -9.46 9.01 16.80
N ASN A 90 -9.51 9.76 15.69
CA ASN A 90 -8.80 9.39 14.47
C ASN A 90 -7.27 9.52 14.62
N VAL A 91 -6.77 10.54 15.32
CA VAL A 91 -5.33 10.67 15.61
C VAL A 91 -4.86 9.55 16.54
N ALA A 92 -5.60 9.28 17.62
CA ALA A 92 -5.28 8.20 18.54
C ALA A 92 -5.33 6.82 17.86
N LEU A 93 -6.32 6.60 17.00
CA LEU A 93 -6.47 5.37 16.24
C LEU A 93 -5.29 5.17 15.29
N GLU A 94 -4.86 6.21 14.57
CA GLU A 94 -3.72 6.11 13.67
C GLU A 94 -2.39 5.80 14.41
N LEU A 95 -2.16 6.43 15.56
CA LEU A 95 -1.02 6.10 16.43
C LEU A 95 -1.11 4.66 16.95
N THR A 96 -2.28 4.26 17.43
CA THR A 96 -2.52 2.92 17.98
C THR A 96 -2.32 1.84 16.93
N ILE A 97 -2.85 2.01 15.72
CA ILE A 97 -2.62 1.09 14.60
C ILE A 97 -1.12 1.02 14.27
N THR A 98 -0.42 2.15 14.24
CA THR A 98 1.02 2.19 13.98
C THR A 98 1.81 1.37 15.02
N TRP A 99 1.47 1.49 16.30
CA TRP A 99 2.12 0.72 17.37
C TRP A 99 1.76 -0.76 17.34
N ILE A 100 0.48 -1.10 17.18
CA ILE A 100 0.04 -2.50 17.08
C ILE A 100 0.65 -3.19 15.87
N ASN A 101 0.75 -2.51 14.72
CA ASN A 101 1.45 -3.02 13.52
C ASN A 101 2.90 -3.41 13.83
N ARG A 102 3.64 -2.56 14.56
CA ARG A 102 5.02 -2.85 14.96
C ARG A 102 5.10 -4.02 15.94
N ILE A 103 4.17 -4.12 16.89
CA ILE A 103 4.13 -5.21 17.87
C ILE A 103 3.82 -6.55 17.18
N LEU A 104 2.85 -6.59 16.27
CA LEU A 104 2.53 -7.81 15.52
C LEU A 104 3.68 -8.23 14.60
N PHE A 105 4.35 -7.26 13.96
CA PHE A 105 5.57 -7.54 13.21
C PHE A 105 6.68 -8.11 14.11
N LEU A 106 6.88 -7.55 15.31
CA LEU A 106 7.81 -8.09 16.29
C LEU A 106 7.46 -9.52 16.69
N LYS A 107 6.17 -9.86 16.79
CA LYS A 107 5.73 -11.22 17.15
C LYS A 107 6.02 -12.23 16.03
N LEU A 108 5.79 -11.84 14.77
CA LEU A 108 6.19 -12.64 13.61
C LEU A 108 7.71 -12.84 13.56
N LEU A 109 8.48 -11.77 13.79
CA LEU A 109 9.94 -11.85 13.85
C LEU A 109 10.39 -12.78 14.99
N GLU A 110 9.79 -12.68 16.16
CA GLU A 110 10.07 -13.56 17.29
C GLU A 110 9.83 -15.03 16.94
N ALA A 111 8.66 -15.36 16.37
CA ALA A 111 8.31 -16.72 15.96
C ALA A 111 9.28 -17.27 14.91
N GLN A 112 9.67 -16.44 13.95
CA GLN A 112 10.66 -16.82 12.93
C GLN A 112 12.04 -17.07 13.53
N LEU A 113 12.50 -16.21 14.44
CA LEU A 113 13.78 -16.40 15.13
C LEU A 113 13.77 -17.69 15.96
N LEU A 114 12.67 -17.97 16.68
CA LEU A 114 12.52 -19.23 17.40
C LEU A 114 12.62 -20.44 16.46
N THR A 115 11.98 -20.38 15.30
CA THR A 115 12.04 -21.43 14.27
C THR A 115 13.49 -21.65 13.80
N TYR A 116 14.20 -20.57 13.46
CA TYR A 116 15.59 -20.64 12.99
C TYR A 116 16.56 -21.23 14.02
N HIS A 117 16.22 -21.13 15.30
CA HIS A 117 17.01 -21.59 16.43
C HIS A 117 16.38 -22.78 17.16
N LYS A 118 15.53 -23.57 16.48
CA LYS A 118 14.95 -24.81 17.00
C LYS A 118 14.25 -24.65 18.37
N GLY A 119 13.51 -23.56 18.53
CA GLY A 119 12.74 -23.27 19.73
C GLY A 119 13.53 -22.72 20.92
N ASP A 120 14.78 -22.25 20.74
CA ASP A 120 15.55 -21.62 21.82
C ASP A 120 14.82 -20.38 22.38
N GLU A 121 14.21 -20.52 23.56
CA GLU A 121 13.43 -19.48 24.25
C GLU A 121 14.20 -18.18 24.51
N SER A 122 15.53 -18.20 24.43
CA SER A 122 16.31 -16.98 24.54
C SER A 122 16.15 -16.04 23.33
N TYR A 123 15.57 -16.51 22.22
CA TYR A 123 15.11 -15.68 21.11
C TYR A 123 13.67 -15.16 21.32
N SER A 124 12.94 -15.66 22.31
CA SER A 124 11.68 -15.03 22.73
C SER A 124 11.95 -13.77 23.55
N PHE A 125 11.44 -12.63 23.05
CA PHE A 125 11.65 -11.31 23.61
C PHE A 125 10.38 -10.49 23.85
N LEU A 126 9.23 -10.83 23.27
CA LEU A 126 7.96 -10.15 23.52
C LEU A 126 7.26 -10.71 24.77
N LYS A 127 7.91 -10.53 25.91
CA LYS A 127 7.41 -10.95 27.22
C LYS A 127 7.80 -9.95 28.30
N ILE A 128 6.99 -9.87 29.36
CA ILE A 128 7.12 -8.83 30.39
C ILE A 128 8.46 -8.90 31.13
N GLU A 129 9.09 -10.07 31.19
CA GLU A 129 10.41 -10.26 31.82
C GLU A 129 11.52 -9.53 31.05
N ARG A 130 11.36 -9.38 29.73
CA ARG A 130 12.32 -8.69 28.85
C ARG A 130 11.90 -7.26 28.50
N VAL A 131 10.62 -7.03 28.31
CA VAL A 131 10.04 -5.73 27.93
C VAL A 131 9.05 -5.35 29.02
N LYS A 132 9.51 -4.60 30.03
CA LYS A 132 8.75 -4.38 31.27
C LYS A 132 7.70 -3.29 31.14
N ASN A 133 7.88 -2.39 30.18
CA ASN A 133 7.08 -1.17 30.05
C ASN A 133 7.13 -0.64 28.60
N TYR A 134 6.38 0.44 28.35
CA TYR A 134 6.34 1.07 27.03
C TYR A 134 7.66 1.75 26.63
N ASP A 135 8.55 2.08 27.58
CA ASP A 135 9.89 2.62 27.30
C ASP A 135 10.84 1.56 26.72
N ASP A 136 10.79 0.34 27.25
CA ASP A 136 11.51 -0.82 26.71
C ASP A 136 11.00 -1.15 25.30
N LEU A 137 9.68 -1.10 25.09
CA LEU A 137 9.07 -1.35 23.77
C LEU A 137 9.45 -0.26 22.76
N ASN A 138 9.47 1.01 23.18
CA ASN A 138 9.97 2.11 22.37
C ASN A 138 11.46 1.94 22.02
N SER A 139 12.25 1.43 22.95
CA SER A 139 13.66 1.11 22.73
C SER A 139 13.83 -0.01 21.71
N LEU A 140 12.97 -1.05 21.73
CA LEU A 140 12.93 -2.08 20.69
C LEU A 140 12.67 -1.46 19.31
N PHE A 141 11.68 -0.56 19.20
CA PHE A 141 11.36 0.09 17.94
C PHE A 141 12.55 0.90 17.40
N PHE A 142 13.07 1.85 18.18
CA PHE A 142 13.94 2.90 17.64
C PHE A 142 15.43 2.73 17.97
N GLN A 143 15.77 1.89 18.94
CA GLN A 143 17.17 1.68 19.38
C GLN A 143 17.70 0.28 19.09
N VAL A 144 16.84 -0.68 18.73
CA VAL A 144 17.23 -2.06 18.39
C VAL A 144 17.00 -2.34 16.92
N LEU A 145 15.76 -2.28 16.44
CA LEU A 145 15.43 -2.65 15.06
C LEU A 145 15.82 -1.59 14.03
N ALA A 146 15.80 -0.33 14.43
CA ALA A 146 16.22 0.80 13.61
C ALA A 146 17.72 1.15 13.75
N LYS A 147 18.50 0.38 14.53
CA LYS A 147 19.92 0.68 14.80
C LYS A 147 20.83 -0.56 14.76
N LYS A 148 21.96 -0.43 14.06
CA LYS A 148 22.98 -1.50 13.97
C LYS A 148 23.56 -1.86 15.33
N HIS A 149 23.96 -3.13 15.49
CA HIS A 149 24.34 -3.70 16.78
C HIS A 149 25.52 -2.96 17.46
N ASP A 150 26.51 -2.56 16.68
CA ASP A 150 27.71 -1.81 17.06
C ASP A 150 27.41 -0.35 17.46
N GLU A 151 26.32 0.23 16.96
CA GLU A 151 25.88 1.57 17.33
C GLU A 151 24.92 1.59 18.54
N ARG A 152 24.42 0.43 19.00
CA ARG A 152 23.54 0.32 20.18
C ARG A 152 24.30 0.72 21.45
N ASN A 153 23.62 1.39 22.38
CA ASN A 153 24.17 1.67 23.70
C ASN A 153 24.39 0.36 24.49
N ALA A 154 25.25 0.39 25.51
CA ALA A 154 25.66 -0.81 26.24
C ALA A 154 24.51 -1.57 26.91
N ASN A 155 23.50 -0.86 27.43
CA ASN A 155 22.36 -1.48 28.10
C ASN A 155 21.43 -2.18 27.12
N VAL A 156 21.06 -1.49 26.03
CA VAL A 156 20.23 -2.02 24.95
C VAL A 156 20.90 -3.22 24.29
N ARG A 157 22.23 -3.15 24.05
CA ARG A 157 22.99 -4.26 23.49
C ARG A 157 22.94 -5.50 24.39
N ARG A 158 23.03 -5.34 25.71
CA ARG A 158 22.95 -6.45 26.67
C ARG A 158 21.55 -7.06 26.74
N MET A 159 20.50 -6.24 26.75
CA MET A 159 19.12 -6.71 26.84
C MET A 159 18.64 -7.40 25.55
N PHE A 160 19.07 -6.90 24.39
CA PHE A 160 18.54 -7.29 23.08
C PHE A 160 19.63 -7.76 22.12
N GLU A 161 20.66 -8.44 22.64
CA GLU A 161 21.81 -8.96 21.89
C GLU A 161 21.38 -9.84 20.72
N LYS A 162 20.40 -10.72 20.96
CA LYS A 162 19.91 -11.70 19.99
C LYS A 162 18.94 -11.14 18.94
N ILE A 163 18.56 -9.87 19.06
CA ILE A 163 17.59 -9.24 18.15
C ILE A 163 18.33 -8.55 17.00
N PRO A 164 18.09 -8.93 15.74
CA PRO A 164 18.80 -8.39 14.60
C PRO A 164 18.42 -6.92 14.32
N TYR A 165 19.22 -6.27 13.49
CA TYR A 165 18.87 -4.99 12.87
C TYR A 165 18.14 -5.24 11.55
N LEU A 166 17.06 -4.50 11.25
CA LEU A 166 16.26 -4.73 10.04
C LEU A 166 16.28 -3.58 9.03
N ASN A 167 16.76 -2.38 9.40
CA ASN A 167 16.78 -1.18 8.55
C ASN A 167 15.44 -0.81 7.89
N SER A 168 14.30 -1.17 8.49
CA SER A 168 12.99 -0.96 7.86
C SER A 168 12.41 0.42 8.19
N SER A 169 11.79 1.07 7.19
CA SER A 169 11.00 2.29 7.41
C SER A 169 9.79 2.08 8.33
N LEU A 170 9.40 0.83 8.59
CA LEU A 170 8.41 0.47 9.62
C LEU A 170 8.81 0.97 11.02
N PHE A 171 10.10 0.97 11.32
CA PHE A 171 10.66 1.35 12.62
C PHE A 171 11.28 2.75 12.62
N GLU A 172 10.96 3.56 11.62
CA GLU A 172 11.19 5.00 11.68
C GLU A 172 10.02 5.69 12.38
N MET A 173 10.36 6.72 13.17
CA MET A 173 9.36 7.51 13.87
C MET A 173 8.55 8.30 12.84
N THR A 174 7.23 8.15 12.90
CA THR A 174 6.30 8.82 11.98
C THR A 174 6.14 10.30 12.34
N GLU A 175 5.64 11.11 11.42
CA GLU A 175 5.36 12.53 11.69
C GLU A 175 4.36 12.72 12.84
N LEU A 176 3.32 11.89 12.92
CA LEU A 176 2.38 11.94 14.03
C LEU A 176 3.03 11.58 15.37
N GLU A 177 3.93 10.60 15.42
CA GLU A 177 4.67 10.29 16.65
C GLU A 177 5.60 11.43 17.06
N HIS A 178 6.18 12.13 16.10
CA HIS A 178 7.00 13.33 16.34
C HIS A 178 6.18 14.51 16.88
N ILE A 179 5.01 14.79 16.30
CA ILE A 179 4.17 15.93 16.66
C ILE A 179 3.39 15.64 17.95
N CYS A 180 2.75 14.47 18.03
CA CYS A 180 1.97 14.02 19.17
C CYS A 180 2.89 13.43 20.23
N PHE A 181 3.20 12.14 20.16
CA PHE A 181 4.13 11.46 21.07
C PHE A 181 4.44 10.04 20.60
N SER A 182 5.54 9.48 21.09
CA SER A 182 5.87 8.06 21.00
C SER A 182 5.11 7.23 22.03
N ILE A 183 5.07 5.91 21.83
CA ILE A 183 4.40 4.93 22.71
C ILE A 183 4.79 5.04 24.20
N THR A 184 5.97 5.61 24.51
CA THR A 184 6.45 5.88 25.87
C THR A 184 5.50 6.69 26.75
N GLN A 185 4.61 7.51 26.16
CA GLN A 185 3.65 8.31 26.93
C GLN A 185 2.42 7.53 27.38
N LEU A 186 2.24 6.29 26.92
CA LEU A 186 1.20 5.41 27.45
C LEU A 186 1.50 5.05 28.91
N ASN A 187 0.46 4.92 29.70
CA ASN A 187 0.57 4.67 31.13
C ASN A 187 0.93 3.21 31.41
N ASN A 188 2.13 2.99 31.96
CA ASN A 188 2.64 1.67 32.32
C ASN A 188 1.80 0.96 33.40
N ASN A 189 1.03 1.70 34.19
CA ASN A 189 0.17 1.15 35.25
C ASN A 189 -1.29 0.97 34.81
N SER A 190 -1.57 1.14 33.52
CA SER A 190 -2.91 0.89 32.97
C SER A 190 -3.23 -0.60 33.03
N GLU A 191 -4.31 -0.95 33.71
CA GLU A 191 -4.80 -2.33 33.81
C GLU A 191 -6.14 -2.49 33.10
N MET A 192 -6.42 -3.69 32.62
CA MET A 192 -7.67 -4.04 31.96
C MET A 192 -8.23 -5.37 32.48
N PRO A 193 -9.56 -5.51 32.59
CA PRO A 193 -10.18 -6.80 32.80
C PRO A 193 -9.92 -7.70 31.60
N ILE A 194 -9.72 -8.98 31.84
CA ILE A 194 -9.52 -9.97 30.79
C ILE A 194 -10.83 -10.18 30.03
N TYR A 195 -10.75 -10.27 28.70
CA TYR A 195 -11.91 -10.47 27.84
C TYR A 195 -12.67 -11.76 28.19
N GLN A 196 -14.00 -11.70 28.23
CA GLN A 196 -14.82 -12.84 28.68
C GLN A 196 -14.62 -14.09 27.82
N GLN A 197 -14.33 -13.92 26.53
CA GLN A 197 -14.09 -15.04 25.61
C GLN A 197 -12.60 -15.31 25.36
N THR A 198 -11.71 -14.82 26.23
CA THR A 198 -10.26 -14.90 26.07
C THR A 198 -9.76 -16.29 25.68
N VAL A 199 -8.70 -16.30 24.86
CA VAL A 199 -7.88 -17.48 24.59
C VAL A 199 -7.09 -17.94 25.82
N LEU A 200 -6.81 -17.02 26.75
CA LEU A 200 -5.98 -17.28 27.92
C LEU A 200 -6.67 -18.24 28.89
N LYS A 201 -5.93 -19.28 29.28
CA LYS A 201 -6.39 -20.32 30.20
C LYS A 201 -5.51 -20.34 31.44
N THR A 202 -6.12 -20.63 32.59
CA THR A 202 -5.41 -21.00 33.82
C THR A 202 -4.80 -22.40 33.68
N ASP A 203 -3.90 -22.79 34.57
CA ASP A 203 -3.32 -24.14 34.66
C ASP A 203 -4.36 -25.27 34.73
N THR A 204 -5.58 -24.97 35.20
CA THR A 204 -6.70 -25.94 35.23
C THR A 204 -7.49 -26.03 33.92
N GLY A 205 -7.05 -25.35 32.86
CA GLY A 205 -7.70 -25.31 31.54
C GLY A 205 -8.92 -24.38 31.43
N LYS A 206 -9.34 -23.73 32.52
CA LYS A 206 -10.44 -22.74 32.52
C LYS A 206 -10.00 -21.39 31.96
N LYS A 207 -10.91 -20.65 31.33
CA LYS A 207 -10.65 -19.28 30.86
C LYS A 207 -10.22 -18.38 32.03
N ARG A 208 -9.15 -17.61 31.83
CA ARG A 208 -8.64 -16.67 32.82
C ARG A 208 -9.63 -15.51 33.01
N SER A 209 -9.72 -15.00 34.22
CA SER A 209 -10.56 -13.85 34.59
C SER A 209 -9.82 -12.99 35.59
N GLY A 210 -10.16 -11.71 35.67
CA GLY A 210 -9.51 -10.76 36.58
C GLY A 210 -9.05 -9.53 35.82
N VAL A 211 -8.17 -8.76 36.45
CA VAL A 211 -7.56 -7.54 35.91
C VAL A 211 -6.06 -7.75 35.83
N ILE A 212 -5.43 -7.33 34.75
CA ILE A 212 -4.01 -7.50 34.46
C ILE A 212 -3.46 -6.23 33.79
N PRO A 213 -2.17 -5.88 33.98
CA PRO A 213 -1.54 -4.80 33.23
C PRO A 213 -1.71 -4.96 31.71
N THR A 214 -2.02 -3.87 31.02
CA THR A 214 -2.41 -3.90 29.61
C THR A 214 -1.32 -4.44 28.69
N LEU A 215 -0.06 -4.07 28.95
CA LEU A 215 1.07 -4.53 28.16
C LEU A 215 1.33 -6.04 28.37
N GLU A 216 1.21 -6.51 29.61
CA GLU A 216 1.30 -7.93 29.95
C GLU A 216 0.17 -8.72 29.28
N TYR A 217 -1.06 -8.20 29.32
CA TYR A 217 -2.20 -8.81 28.64
C TYR A 217 -1.95 -8.96 27.13
N LEU A 218 -1.45 -7.91 26.48
CA LEU A 218 -1.15 -7.95 25.05
C LEU A 218 -0.12 -9.03 24.72
N PHE A 219 0.97 -9.14 25.49
CA PHE A 219 2.01 -10.14 25.24
C PHE A 219 1.56 -11.57 25.53
N GLU A 220 0.81 -11.81 26.61
CA GLU A 220 0.23 -13.11 26.88
C GLU A 220 -0.77 -13.51 25.78
N PHE A 221 -1.65 -12.58 25.40
CA PHE A 221 -2.62 -12.78 24.32
C PHE A 221 -1.94 -13.20 23.02
N LEU A 222 -0.91 -12.46 22.59
CA LEU A 222 -0.17 -12.79 21.37
C LEU A 222 0.58 -14.12 21.47
N SER A 223 1.09 -14.47 22.65
CA SER A 223 1.84 -15.72 22.85
C SER A 223 0.95 -16.97 22.93
N ALA A 224 -0.37 -16.79 23.06
CA ALA A 224 -1.35 -17.87 23.01
C ALA A 224 -1.67 -18.34 21.58
N TYR A 225 -1.24 -17.60 20.55
CA TYR A 225 -1.40 -17.95 19.14
C TYR A 225 -0.06 -18.32 18.51
N ASP A 226 -0.13 -19.09 17.43
CA ASP A 226 1.04 -19.45 16.63
C ASP A 226 1.25 -18.43 15.49
N PHE A 227 2.48 -17.92 15.39
CA PHE A 227 2.90 -16.95 14.38
C PHE A 227 4.03 -17.50 13.49
N SER A 228 4.30 -18.81 13.54
CA SER A 228 5.25 -19.48 12.67
C SER A 228 4.77 -19.48 11.21
N SER A 229 5.68 -19.75 10.26
CA SER A 229 5.33 -19.90 8.84
C SER A 229 4.70 -21.26 8.58
N GLU A 230 3.68 -21.31 7.70
CA GLU A 230 3.06 -22.57 7.24
C GLU A 230 4.13 -23.54 6.73
N GLY A 231 4.34 -24.67 7.42
CA GLY A 231 5.27 -25.72 7.00
C GLY A 231 6.04 -26.46 8.10
N SER A 232 6.01 -25.99 9.36
CA SER A 232 6.55 -26.79 10.46
C SER A 232 5.50 -27.79 10.98
N GLU A 233 5.36 -28.94 10.31
CA GLU A 233 4.61 -30.11 10.83
C GLU A 233 5.38 -30.84 11.95
N GLU A 234 6.06 -30.12 12.85
CA GLU A 234 6.47 -30.75 14.11
C GLU A 234 5.23 -30.84 15.00
N ILE A 235 4.91 -32.07 15.44
CA ILE A 235 3.80 -32.43 16.32
C ILE A 235 3.70 -31.39 17.45
N GLN A 236 2.72 -30.50 17.35
CA GLN A 236 2.50 -29.47 18.37
C GLN A 236 2.06 -30.13 19.68
N GLU A 237 2.80 -29.89 20.78
CA GLU A 237 2.34 -30.25 22.13
C GLU A 237 1.10 -29.44 22.55
N GLU A 238 0.88 -28.27 21.94
CA GLU A 238 -0.23 -27.36 22.20
C GLU A 238 -0.95 -27.01 20.89
N ASN A 239 -2.24 -27.38 20.74
CA ASN A 239 -3.09 -27.01 19.61
C ASN A 239 -3.35 -25.48 19.55
N LYS A 240 -2.39 -24.69 19.07
CA LYS A 240 -2.51 -23.23 18.91
C LYS A 240 -3.06 -22.88 17.52
N THR A 241 -3.88 -21.83 17.44
CA THR A 241 -4.35 -21.35 16.14
C THR A 241 -3.28 -20.52 15.45
N LEU A 242 -3.05 -20.78 14.15
CA LEU A 242 -2.08 -20.07 13.31
C LEU A 242 -2.59 -18.70 12.87
N ILE A 243 -1.73 -17.68 12.96
CA ILE A 243 -1.98 -16.31 12.51
C ILE A 243 -0.90 -15.94 11.48
N ASN A 244 -1.25 -16.06 10.20
CA ASN A 244 -0.37 -15.72 9.08
C ASN A 244 -0.49 -14.24 8.65
N ALA A 245 0.34 -13.85 7.68
CA ALA A 245 0.38 -12.50 7.13
C ALA A 245 -0.97 -12.03 6.54
N SER A 246 -1.68 -12.95 5.91
CA SER A 246 -2.95 -12.67 5.25
C SER A 246 -4.06 -12.39 6.26
N VAL A 247 -4.13 -13.16 7.36
CA VAL A 247 -5.05 -12.92 8.48
C VAL A 247 -4.80 -11.56 9.13
N LEU A 248 -3.53 -11.17 9.32
CA LEU A 248 -3.20 -9.84 9.84
C LEU A 248 -3.65 -8.72 8.91
N GLY A 249 -3.38 -8.85 7.61
CA GLY A 249 -3.85 -7.90 6.60
C GLY A 249 -5.37 -7.72 6.66
N LEU A 250 -6.11 -8.82 6.77
CA LEU A 250 -7.57 -8.85 6.94
C LEU A 250 -8.07 -8.13 8.18
N ILE A 251 -7.41 -8.34 9.33
CA ILE A 251 -7.75 -7.70 10.60
C ILE A 251 -7.65 -6.19 10.46
N PHE A 252 -6.52 -5.71 9.94
CA PHE A 252 -6.31 -4.27 9.83
C PHE A 252 -7.16 -3.62 8.75
N GLU A 253 -7.47 -4.33 7.66
CA GLU A 253 -8.48 -3.86 6.71
C GLU A 253 -9.83 -3.73 7.35
N LYS A 254 -10.26 -4.68 8.20
CA LYS A 254 -11.53 -4.53 8.90
C LYS A 254 -11.50 -3.32 9.83
N ILE A 255 -10.40 -3.14 10.58
CA ILE A 255 -10.13 -1.94 11.42
C ILE A 255 -10.31 -0.64 10.62
N ASN A 256 -9.84 -0.60 9.37
CA ASN A 256 -9.95 0.58 8.52
C ASN A 256 -11.25 0.70 7.71
N GLY A 257 -11.81 -0.42 7.25
CA GLY A 257 -12.46 -0.50 5.93
C GLY A 257 -13.96 -0.19 5.89
N TYR A 258 -14.64 -0.12 7.02
CA TYR A 258 -16.10 -0.08 6.95
C TYR A 258 -16.72 1.32 6.73
N LYS A 259 -15.93 2.42 6.86
CA LYS A 259 -16.41 3.78 6.52
C LYS A 259 -16.26 4.12 5.02
N ASP A 260 -15.31 3.52 4.31
CA ASP A 260 -14.88 3.98 2.97
C ASP A 260 -15.38 3.11 1.80
N GLY A 261 -16.11 2.03 2.05
CA GLY A 261 -16.64 1.16 0.99
C GLY A 261 -15.59 0.27 0.32
N SER A 262 -14.47 0.01 1.00
CA SER A 262 -13.50 -1.02 0.65
C SER A 262 -14.00 -2.40 1.11
N PHE A 263 -13.88 -3.39 0.23
CA PHE A 263 -14.24 -4.77 0.52
C PHE A 263 -13.01 -5.65 0.34
N PHE A 264 -12.77 -6.54 1.31
CA PHE A 264 -11.72 -7.54 1.20
C PHE A 264 -11.98 -8.44 0.00
N THR A 265 -10.96 -8.65 -0.82
CA THR A 265 -11.04 -9.56 -1.96
C THR A 265 -10.60 -10.95 -1.53
N PRO A 266 -11.47 -11.98 -1.64
CA PRO A 266 -11.09 -13.35 -1.31
C PRO A 266 -9.80 -13.82 -2.02
N GLY A 267 -8.97 -14.59 -1.31
CA GLY A 267 -7.67 -15.06 -1.82
C GLY A 267 -7.75 -15.81 -3.15
N PHE A 268 -8.80 -16.61 -3.38
CA PHE A 268 -8.96 -17.31 -4.65
C PHE A 268 -9.19 -16.36 -5.84
N ILE A 269 -9.77 -15.17 -5.61
CA ILE A 269 -10.00 -14.16 -6.64
C ILE A 269 -8.72 -13.41 -6.94
N THR A 270 -8.01 -12.96 -5.91
CA THR A 270 -6.74 -12.26 -6.06
C THR A 270 -5.72 -13.15 -6.76
N MET A 271 -5.63 -14.42 -6.36
CA MET A 271 -4.83 -15.45 -7.02
C MET A 271 -5.22 -15.63 -8.50
N TYR A 272 -6.51 -15.84 -8.79
CA TYR A 272 -6.98 -16.02 -10.17
C TYR A 272 -6.68 -14.82 -11.07
N MET A 273 -7.05 -13.61 -10.62
CA MET A 273 -6.83 -12.38 -11.38
C MET A 273 -5.34 -12.12 -11.61
N SER A 274 -4.50 -12.37 -10.60
CA SER A 274 -3.05 -12.20 -10.70
C SER A 274 -2.46 -13.22 -11.67
N ARG A 275 -2.81 -14.50 -11.54
CA ARG A 275 -2.39 -15.58 -12.45
C ARG A 275 -2.70 -15.27 -13.91
N GLU A 276 -3.93 -14.91 -14.22
CA GLU A 276 -4.34 -14.62 -15.60
C GLU A 276 -3.65 -13.38 -16.17
N THR A 277 -3.50 -12.33 -15.36
CA THR A 277 -3.01 -11.03 -15.83
C THR A 277 -1.49 -11.01 -15.94
N ILE A 278 -0.78 -11.50 -14.91
CA ILE A 278 0.68 -11.49 -14.87
C ILE A 278 1.27 -12.38 -15.96
N ARG A 279 0.72 -13.58 -16.18
CA ARG A 279 1.21 -14.48 -17.24
C ARG A 279 1.09 -13.86 -18.63
N LYS A 280 -0.03 -13.19 -18.93
CA LYS A 280 -0.23 -12.46 -20.19
C LYS A 280 0.73 -11.27 -20.32
N ALA A 281 0.92 -10.52 -19.24
CA ALA A 281 1.83 -9.38 -19.22
C ALA A 281 3.29 -9.80 -19.44
N VAL A 282 3.72 -10.93 -18.86
CA VAL A 282 5.06 -11.51 -19.09
C VAL A 282 5.24 -11.84 -20.57
N VAL A 283 4.32 -12.58 -21.18
CA VAL A 283 4.36 -12.89 -22.63
C VAL A 283 4.46 -11.62 -23.47
N GLN A 284 3.59 -10.65 -23.19
CA GLN A 284 3.55 -9.39 -23.91
C GLN A 284 4.86 -8.60 -23.77
N LYS A 285 5.45 -8.58 -22.58
CA LYS A 285 6.73 -7.91 -22.30
C LYS A 285 7.89 -8.50 -23.09
N PHE A 286 7.98 -9.83 -23.15
CA PHE A 286 9.00 -10.49 -23.97
C PHE A 286 8.79 -10.18 -25.46
N ASN A 287 7.55 -10.22 -25.94
CA ASN A 287 7.25 -9.88 -27.33
C ASN A 287 7.67 -8.44 -27.68
N GLU A 288 7.49 -7.48 -26.77
CA GLU A 288 7.91 -6.09 -26.95
C GLU A 288 9.44 -5.92 -26.95
N VAL A 289 10.14 -6.51 -25.98
CA VAL A 289 11.58 -6.31 -25.82
C VAL A 289 12.36 -7.10 -26.88
N LYS A 290 11.93 -8.31 -27.19
CA LYS A 290 12.63 -9.23 -28.10
C LYS A 290 12.12 -9.21 -29.53
N ASN A 291 11.04 -8.49 -29.82
CA ASN A 291 10.30 -8.56 -31.09
C ASN A 291 9.90 -10.00 -31.44
N TRP A 292 9.43 -10.74 -30.45
CA TRP A 292 8.91 -12.10 -30.62
C TRP A 292 7.40 -12.11 -30.85
N ASN A 293 6.90 -13.27 -31.29
CA ASN A 293 5.47 -13.57 -31.44
C ASN A 293 5.14 -14.85 -30.65
N CYS A 294 5.28 -14.80 -29.33
CA CYS A 294 4.87 -15.87 -28.43
C CYS A 294 3.42 -15.66 -28.00
N GLU A 295 2.63 -16.73 -27.94
CA GLU A 295 1.23 -16.69 -27.52
C GLU A 295 1.07 -17.05 -26.04
N ASN A 296 1.97 -17.89 -25.52
CA ASN A 296 1.90 -18.43 -24.16
C ASN A 296 3.29 -18.57 -23.53
N LEU A 297 3.33 -18.99 -22.25
CA LEU A 297 4.58 -19.18 -21.51
C LEU A 297 5.41 -20.37 -22.01
N THR A 298 4.79 -21.39 -22.61
CA THR A 298 5.52 -22.52 -23.22
C THR A 298 6.34 -22.04 -24.41
N ASP A 299 5.76 -21.21 -25.28
CA ASP A 299 6.48 -20.60 -26.41
C ASP A 299 7.66 -19.73 -25.93
N LEU A 300 7.50 -19.04 -24.79
CA LEU A 300 8.59 -18.28 -24.18
C LEU A 300 9.68 -19.20 -23.66
N TYR A 301 9.31 -20.24 -22.90
CA TYR A 301 10.26 -21.20 -22.35
C TYR A 301 11.16 -21.80 -23.44
N ASP A 302 10.57 -22.19 -24.57
CA ASP A 302 11.32 -22.80 -25.69
C ASP A 302 12.26 -21.82 -26.40
N LYS A 303 12.01 -20.50 -26.30
CA LYS A 303 12.84 -19.45 -26.93
C LYS A 303 13.86 -18.80 -26.00
N ILE A 304 13.71 -18.91 -24.69
CA ILE A 304 14.63 -18.31 -23.73
C ILE A 304 15.97 -19.05 -23.78
N ASP A 305 16.97 -18.36 -24.31
CA ASP A 305 18.36 -18.80 -24.40
C ASP A 305 19.22 -18.22 -23.26
N ASN A 306 18.99 -16.96 -22.91
CA ASN A 306 19.69 -16.25 -21.85
C ASN A 306 18.80 -15.98 -20.63
N ARG A 307 19.05 -16.71 -19.54
CA ARG A 307 18.30 -16.60 -18.28
C ARG A 307 18.48 -15.27 -17.56
N ASN A 308 19.69 -14.71 -17.59
CA ASN A 308 19.96 -13.43 -16.93
C ASN A 308 19.17 -12.32 -17.61
N GLU A 309 19.18 -12.30 -18.93
CA GLU A 309 18.38 -11.33 -19.69
C GLU A 309 16.87 -11.54 -19.49
N ALA A 310 16.41 -12.79 -19.45
CA ALA A 310 15.02 -13.10 -19.14
C ALA A 310 14.60 -12.58 -17.75
N ASN A 311 15.48 -12.70 -16.74
CA ASN A 311 15.25 -12.12 -15.42
C ASN A 311 15.13 -10.60 -15.46
N GLU A 312 16.05 -9.91 -16.16
CA GLU A 312 15.98 -8.45 -16.32
C GLU A 312 14.68 -8.01 -17.00
N ILE A 313 14.22 -8.75 -18.01
CA ILE A 313 12.94 -8.46 -18.69
C ILE A 313 11.78 -8.56 -17.71
N ILE A 314 11.67 -9.64 -16.92
CA ILE A 314 10.59 -9.81 -15.93
C ILE A 314 10.71 -8.77 -14.81
N ASN A 315 11.92 -8.48 -14.33
CA ASN A 315 12.19 -7.47 -13.28
C ASN A 315 11.89 -6.03 -13.74
N SER A 316 11.66 -5.82 -15.03
CA SER A 316 11.27 -4.53 -15.61
C SER A 316 9.75 -4.35 -15.83
N LEU A 317 8.94 -5.35 -15.46
CA LEU A 317 7.49 -5.24 -15.43
C LEU A 317 7.06 -4.18 -14.42
N ARG A 318 5.99 -3.44 -14.71
CA ARG A 318 5.42 -2.43 -13.81
C ARG A 318 3.95 -2.74 -13.61
N ILE A 319 3.59 -3.11 -12.40
CA ILE A 319 2.25 -3.53 -11.98
C ILE A 319 1.74 -2.52 -10.96
N CYS A 320 0.58 -1.93 -11.22
CA CYS A 320 0.01 -0.89 -10.38
C CYS A 320 -1.38 -1.27 -9.86
N ASP A 321 -1.60 -1.06 -8.56
CA ASP A 321 -2.94 -0.97 -7.98
C ASP A 321 -3.26 0.48 -7.59
N PRO A 322 -4.19 1.16 -8.28
CA PRO A 322 -4.53 2.56 -8.00
C PRO A 322 -5.47 2.75 -6.80
N ALA A 323 -5.94 1.66 -6.17
CA ALA A 323 -6.75 1.65 -4.96
C ALA A 323 -6.32 0.46 -4.07
N VAL A 324 -5.05 0.48 -3.66
CA VAL A 324 -4.32 -0.71 -3.21
C VAL A 324 -4.88 -1.39 -1.94
N GLY A 325 -5.61 -0.68 -1.09
CA GLY A 325 -6.11 -1.26 0.17
C GLY A 325 -4.96 -1.82 1.01
N SER A 326 -5.10 -3.05 1.53
CA SER A 326 -3.99 -3.76 2.21
C SER A 326 -2.94 -4.39 1.31
N GLY A 327 -3.01 -4.16 -0.01
CA GLY A 327 -2.02 -4.69 -0.95
C GLY A 327 -2.12 -6.17 -1.23
N HIS A 328 -3.32 -6.76 -1.07
CA HIS A 328 -3.55 -8.18 -1.36
C HIS A 328 -3.17 -8.54 -2.80
N PHE A 329 -3.64 -7.78 -3.79
CA PHE A 329 -3.27 -7.98 -5.19
C PHE A 329 -1.76 -7.85 -5.46
N LEU A 330 -1.05 -6.97 -4.74
CA LEU A 330 0.39 -6.83 -4.92
C LEU A 330 1.16 -8.05 -4.40
N VAL A 331 0.71 -8.65 -3.29
CA VAL A 331 1.28 -9.91 -2.79
C VAL A 331 0.94 -11.09 -3.70
N SER A 332 -0.30 -11.20 -4.18
CA SER A 332 -0.66 -12.23 -5.16
C SER A 332 0.13 -12.09 -6.46
N ALA A 333 0.36 -10.86 -6.94
CA ALA A 333 1.20 -10.61 -8.10
C ALA A 333 2.68 -10.96 -7.84
N LEU A 334 3.21 -10.65 -6.65
CA LEU A 334 4.56 -11.06 -6.24
C LEU A 334 4.75 -12.58 -6.31
N ASN A 335 3.82 -13.32 -5.70
CA ASN A 335 3.85 -14.77 -5.65
C ASN A 335 3.74 -15.38 -7.06
N GLU A 336 2.85 -14.84 -7.90
CA GLU A 336 2.70 -15.30 -9.28
C GLU A 336 3.94 -15.02 -10.14
N ILE A 337 4.61 -13.87 -9.99
CA ILE A 337 5.86 -13.61 -10.73
C ILE A 337 6.92 -14.64 -10.38
N LEU A 338 7.06 -15.01 -9.11
CA LEU A 338 8.00 -16.05 -8.67
C LEU A 338 7.65 -17.41 -9.27
N ALA A 339 6.38 -17.79 -9.27
CA ALA A 339 5.92 -19.01 -9.91
C ALA A 339 6.21 -19.00 -11.42
N VAL A 340 5.99 -17.87 -12.12
CA VAL A 340 6.33 -17.75 -13.54
C VAL A 340 7.84 -17.85 -13.78
N LYS A 341 8.67 -17.22 -12.93
CA LYS A 341 10.13 -17.36 -13.02
C LYS A 341 10.58 -18.82 -12.81
N ASN A 342 9.92 -19.53 -11.89
CA ASN A 342 10.14 -20.95 -11.70
C ASN A 342 9.71 -21.77 -12.92
N ASP A 343 8.54 -21.50 -13.51
CA ASP A 343 8.01 -22.17 -14.70
C ASP A 343 8.96 -22.01 -15.90
N LEU A 344 9.46 -20.80 -16.11
CA LEU A 344 10.41 -20.48 -17.18
C LEU A 344 11.85 -20.97 -16.88
N LYS A 345 12.07 -21.59 -15.72
CA LYS A 345 13.38 -22.09 -15.27
C LYS A 345 14.47 -21.01 -15.25
N ILE A 346 14.09 -19.81 -14.83
CA ILE A 346 14.99 -18.64 -14.73
C ILE A 346 15.27 -18.20 -13.28
N LEU A 347 14.69 -18.83 -12.25
CA LEU A 347 15.13 -18.57 -10.87
C LEU A 347 16.60 -18.97 -10.69
N GLN A 348 17.44 -17.98 -10.38
CA GLN A 348 18.89 -18.11 -10.31
C GLN A 348 19.42 -17.55 -8.98
N ASP A 349 20.42 -18.23 -8.42
CA ASP A 349 21.17 -17.69 -7.28
C ASP A 349 22.07 -16.50 -7.71
N ARG A 350 22.74 -15.88 -6.74
CA ARG A 350 23.67 -14.76 -6.98
C ARG A 350 24.84 -15.09 -7.94
N GLN A 351 25.15 -16.38 -8.15
CA GLN A 351 26.17 -16.84 -9.09
C GLN A 351 25.59 -17.21 -10.46
N GLY A 352 24.30 -16.99 -10.68
CA GLY A 352 23.59 -17.33 -11.93
C GLY A 352 23.25 -18.82 -12.04
N ARG A 353 23.40 -19.62 -10.98
CA ARG A 353 23.06 -21.05 -10.99
C ARG A 353 21.57 -21.23 -10.73
N ARG A 354 20.93 -22.08 -11.53
CA ARG A 354 19.50 -22.36 -11.41
C ARG A 354 19.20 -23.18 -10.15
N LEU A 355 18.08 -22.87 -9.49
CA LEU A 355 17.42 -23.78 -8.55
C LEU A 355 16.72 -24.89 -9.33
N LYS A 356 17.33 -26.09 -9.38
CA LYS A 356 16.80 -27.21 -10.17
C LYS A 356 15.88 -28.14 -9.39
N GLU A 357 16.20 -28.34 -8.11
CA GLU A 357 15.62 -29.34 -7.21
C GLU A 357 14.43 -28.80 -6.42
N TYR A 358 13.92 -27.63 -6.81
CA TYR A 358 12.83 -26.96 -6.10
C TYR A 358 11.73 -26.57 -7.07
N GLN A 359 10.49 -26.73 -6.61
CA GLN A 359 9.29 -26.29 -7.28
C GLN A 359 8.68 -25.15 -6.46
N VAL A 360 8.30 -24.07 -7.16
CA VAL A 360 7.71 -22.88 -6.56
C VAL A 360 6.36 -22.67 -7.23
N GLU A 361 5.29 -22.76 -6.45
CA GLU A 361 3.91 -22.63 -6.91
C GLU A 361 3.11 -21.71 -5.99
N VAL A 362 1.94 -21.30 -6.47
CA VAL A 362 0.99 -20.53 -5.67
C VAL A 362 -0.22 -21.40 -5.37
N GLU A 363 -0.43 -21.72 -4.11
CA GLU A 363 -1.60 -22.45 -3.61
C GLU A 363 -2.28 -21.65 -2.51
N ASN A 364 -3.61 -21.53 -2.56
CA ASN A 364 -4.39 -20.72 -1.61
C ASN A 364 -3.87 -19.29 -1.43
N ASP A 365 -3.32 -18.70 -2.50
CA ASP A 365 -2.72 -17.35 -2.54
C ASP A 365 -1.41 -17.20 -1.73
N GLU A 366 -0.85 -18.31 -1.26
CA GLU A 366 0.45 -18.41 -0.59
C GLU A 366 1.50 -18.99 -1.56
N LEU A 367 2.76 -18.59 -1.39
CA LEU A 367 3.88 -19.15 -2.15
C LEU A 367 4.36 -20.43 -1.47
N ILE A 368 4.20 -21.58 -2.13
CA ILE A 368 4.66 -22.87 -1.65
C ILE A 368 5.94 -23.24 -2.38
N VAL A 369 6.94 -23.65 -1.60
CA VAL A 369 8.24 -24.12 -2.12
C VAL A 369 8.46 -25.55 -1.63
N THR A 370 8.56 -26.48 -2.56
CA THR A 370 8.81 -27.90 -2.29
C THR A 370 10.10 -28.36 -2.95
N ASP A 371 10.73 -29.40 -2.40
CA ASP A 371 11.85 -30.09 -3.02
C ASP A 371 11.41 -31.17 -4.03
N GLU A 372 12.35 -31.95 -4.56
CA GLU A 372 12.05 -33.03 -5.52
C GLU A 372 11.21 -34.17 -4.94
N ASP A 373 11.25 -34.37 -3.63
CA ASP A 373 10.47 -35.39 -2.91
C ASP A 373 9.06 -34.89 -2.56
N GLY A 374 8.78 -33.60 -2.80
CA GLY A 374 7.50 -32.96 -2.50
C GLY A 374 7.42 -32.44 -1.06
N GLU A 375 8.52 -32.46 -0.31
CA GLU A 375 8.58 -31.97 1.06
C GLU A 375 8.70 -30.45 1.09
N LEU A 376 8.08 -29.81 2.09
CA LEU A 376 8.10 -28.36 2.22
C LEU A 376 9.51 -27.85 2.55
N PHE A 377 9.90 -26.77 1.88
CA PHE A 377 11.19 -26.15 2.12
C PHE A 377 11.25 -25.51 3.51
N GLU A 378 12.19 -26.00 4.33
CA GLU A 378 12.49 -25.44 5.64
C GLU A 378 13.88 -24.79 5.63
N TYR A 379 13.96 -23.54 6.08
CA TYR A 379 15.23 -22.83 6.16
C TYR A 379 16.09 -23.31 7.35
N LYS A 380 17.28 -23.83 7.03
CA LYS A 380 18.27 -24.34 7.97
C LYS A 380 19.54 -23.49 7.84
N PRO A 381 19.78 -22.50 8.75
CA PRO A 381 20.88 -21.54 8.63
C PRO A 381 22.28 -22.17 8.45
N ASN A 382 22.50 -23.36 9.00
CA ASN A 382 23.78 -24.06 8.93
C ASN A 382 23.96 -24.91 7.66
N ASN A 383 22.93 -25.03 6.82
CA ASN A 383 22.96 -25.80 5.58
C ASN A 383 23.17 -24.86 4.38
N LYS A 384 24.23 -25.10 3.60
CA LYS A 384 24.62 -24.25 2.46
C LYS A 384 23.59 -24.20 1.33
N GLU A 385 22.93 -25.32 1.03
CA GLU A 385 21.92 -25.36 -0.04
C GLU A 385 20.62 -24.69 0.42
N SER A 386 20.20 -24.95 1.66
CA SER A 386 19.06 -24.26 2.26
C SER A 386 19.28 -22.74 2.32
N GLN A 387 20.48 -22.30 2.72
CA GLN A 387 20.90 -20.90 2.66
C GLN A 387 20.80 -20.33 1.24
N ARG A 388 21.29 -21.05 0.23
CA ARG A 388 21.26 -20.60 -1.17
C ARG A 388 19.84 -20.37 -1.66
N VAL A 389 18.92 -21.31 -1.36
CA VAL A 389 17.51 -21.22 -1.76
C VAL A 389 16.85 -20.04 -1.07
N GLN A 390 17.04 -19.90 0.25
CA GLN A 390 16.50 -18.81 1.04
C GLN A 390 16.98 -17.43 0.55
N GLU A 391 18.30 -17.29 0.29
CA GLU A 391 18.88 -16.08 -0.29
C GLU A 391 18.27 -15.76 -1.66
N THR A 392 18.13 -16.78 -2.52
CA THR A 392 17.56 -16.60 -3.87
C THR A 392 16.13 -16.10 -3.79
N LEU A 393 15.27 -16.74 -2.99
CA LEU A 393 13.88 -16.33 -2.80
C LEU A 393 13.78 -14.91 -2.22
N PHE A 394 14.62 -14.58 -1.24
CA PHE A 394 14.65 -13.24 -0.66
C PHE A 394 15.01 -12.17 -1.69
N HIS A 395 16.08 -12.37 -2.46
CA HIS A 395 16.53 -11.38 -3.45
C HIS A 395 15.55 -11.21 -4.60
N GLU A 396 14.94 -12.30 -5.05
CA GLU A 396 13.93 -12.23 -6.09
C GLU A 396 12.68 -11.49 -5.58
N LYS A 397 12.20 -11.80 -4.37
CA LYS A 397 11.11 -11.06 -3.72
C LYS A 397 11.45 -9.58 -3.58
N GLN A 398 12.64 -9.26 -3.07
CA GLN A 398 13.12 -7.90 -2.91
C GLN A 398 13.11 -7.15 -4.24
N THR A 399 13.68 -7.75 -5.29
CA THR A 399 13.79 -7.14 -6.62
C THR A 399 12.41 -6.85 -7.22
N ILE A 400 11.47 -7.79 -7.09
CA ILE A 400 10.10 -7.62 -7.59
C ILE A 400 9.37 -6.52 -6.81
N ILE A 401 9.45 -6.52 -5.47
CA ILE A 401 8.82 -5.49 -4.64
C ILE A 401 9.36 -4.10 -4.97
N GLU A 402 10.68 -3.97 -5.16
CA GLU A 402 11.35 -2.70 -5.42
C GLU A 402 11.12 -2.15 -6.83
N ASN A 403 11.06 -3.02 -7.84
CA ASN A 403 11.06 -2.58 -9.24
C ASN A 403 9.72 -2.77 -9.95
N CYS A 404 8.91 -3.74 -9.51
CA CYS A 404 7.70 -4.15 -10.23
C CYS A 404 6.39 -3.68 -9.61
N LEU A 405 6.30 -3.58 -8.29
CA LEU A 405 5.03 -3.38 -7.60
C LEU A 405 4.83 -1.92 -7.19
N PHE A 406 3.70 -1.33 -7.59
CA PHE A 406 3.33 0.05 -7.29
C PHE A 406 1.90 0.13 -6.75
N GLY A 407 1.65 0.97 -5.75
CA GLY A 407 0.35 1.06 -5.11
C GLY A 407 -0.02 2.48 -4.68
N VAL A 408 -1.29 2.85 -4.84
CA VAL A 408 -1.82 4.14 -4.36
C VAL A 408 -3.11 3.90 -3.59
N ASP A 409 -3.25 4.53 -2.44
CA ASP A 409 -4.53 4.58 -1.71
C ASP A 409 -4.75 5.97 -1.11
N ILE A 410 -6.01 6.40 -1.04
CA ILE A 410 -6.37 7.68 -0.43
C ILE A 410 -6.22 7.64 1.10
N ASN A 411 -6.37 6.46 1.70
CA ASN A 411 -6.29 6.24 3.14
C ASN A 411 -4.84 5.92 3.56
N PRO A 412 -4.20 6.78 4.39
CA PRO A 412 -2.85 6.53 4.88
C PRO A 412 -2.69 5.20 5.64
N ASN A 413 -3.74 4.74 6.33
CA ASN A 413 -3.68 3.49 7.08
C ASN A 413 -3.67 2.28 6.15
N SER A 414 -4.42 2.31 5.05
CA SER A 414 -4.35 1.26 4.01
C SER A 414 -2.94 1.14 3.46
N VAL A 415 -2.30 2.27 3.12
CA VAL A 415 -0.89 2.31 2.67
C VAL A 415 0.06 1.67 3.68
N LYS A 416 -0.10 1.98 4.99
CA LYS A 416 0.73 1.37 6.05
C LYS A 416 0.54 -0.14 6.13
N ILE A 417 -0.69 -0.63 6.00
CA ILE A 417 -0.98 -2.08 6.02
C ILE A 417 -0.40 -2.75 4.78
N CYS A 418 -0.54 -2.15 3.59
CA CYS A 418 0.06 -2.68 2.37
C CYS A 418 1.58 -2.82 2.50
N ARG A 419 2.26 -1.80 3.02
CA ARG A 419 3.71 -1.87 3.29
C ARG A 419 4.04 -2.97 4.31
N LEU A 420 3.26 -3.09 5.39
CA LEU A 420 3.41 -4.17 6.37
C LEU A 420 3.25 -5.55 5.74
N ARG A 421 2.22 -5.76 4.92
CA ARG A 421 1.96 -7.04 4.24
C ARG A 421 3.13 -7.45 3.35
N LEU A 422 3.67 -6.51 2.56
CA LEU A 422 4.84 -6.75 1.72
C LEU A 422 6.11 -7.03 2.55
N TRP A 423 6.31 -6.33 3.69
CA TRP A 423 7.42 -6.64 4.59
C TRP A 423 7.30 -8.01 5.25
N ILE A 424 6.10 -8.43 5.64
CA ILE A 424 5.89 -9.77 6.22
C ILE A 424 6.19 -10.83 5.15
N GLU A 425 5.75 -10.63 3.92
CA GLU A 425 6.01 -11.58 2.84
C GLU A 425 7.49 -11.71 2.49
N LEU A 426 8.25 -10.62 2.60
CA LEU A 426 9.71 -10.64 2.48
C LEU A 426 10.38 -11.25 3.71
N LEU A 427 9.85 -10.97 4.91
CA LEU A 427 10.35 -11.49 6.18
C LEU A 427 10.35 -13.02 6.16
N LYS A 428 9.32 -13.68 5.60
CA LYS A 428 9.27 -15.16 5.45
C LYS A 428 10.56 -15.77 4.87
N ASN A 429 11.25 -15.05 3.98
CA ASN A 429 12.52 -15.50 3.37
C ASN A 429 13.77 -14.81 3.90
N ALA A 430 13.69 -14.02 4.97
CA ALA A 430 14.86 -13.36 5.53
C ALA A 430 15.89 -14.39 6.04
N TYR A 431 17.17 -14.11 5.82
CA TYR A 431 18.26 -15.05 6.13
C TYR A 431 19.36 -14.38 6.95
N TYR A 432 20.22 -15.19 7.57
CA TYR A 432 21.37 -14.71 8.32
C TYR A 432 22.55 -14.44 7.37
N LYS A 433 23.10 -13.22 7.38
CA LYS A 433 24.37 -12.91 6.70
C LYS A 433 25.57 -13.44 7.49
N ASN A 434 25.43 -13.42 8.81
CA ASN A 434 26.40 -13.90 9.80
C ASN A 434 25.63 -14.33 11.05
N ASN A 435 26.34 -14.76 12.11
CA ASN A 435 25.73 -15.30 13.32
C ASN A 435 24.78 -14.33 14.06
N THR A 436 24.82 -13.03 13.76
CA THR A 436 24.10 -11.99 14.50
C THR A 436 23.22 -11.10 13.65
N GLU A 437 23.42 -11.07 12.33
CA GLU A 437 22.76 -10.12 11.42
C GLU A 437 21.88 -10.85 10.42
N LEU A 438 20.59 -10.51 10.47
CA LEU A 438 19.62 -10.85 9.44
C LEU A 438 19.78 -9.89 8.25
N GLU A 439 19.42 -10.33 7.05
CA GLU A 439 19.29 -9.44 5.90
C GLU A 439 18.27 -8.32 6.16
N THR A 440 18.63 -7.12 5.73
CA THR A 440 17.83 -5.92 5.98
C THR A 440 16.69 -5.83 4.99
N LEU A 441 15.55 -5.33 5.44
CA LEU A 441 14.39 -5.12 4.58
C LEU A 441 14.54 -3.79 3.80
N PRO A 442 14.06 -3.71 2.55
CA PRO A 442 14.18 -2.52 1.73
C PRO A 442 13.16 -1.45 2.12
N ASN A 443 13.38 -0.24 1.60
CA ASN A 443 12.49 0.91 1.77
C ASN A 443 11.32 0.86 0.76
N ILE A 444 10.27 0.09 1.08
CA ILE A 444 9.08 -0.13 0.24
C ILE A 444 8.18 1.12 0.14
N ASP A 445 8.35 2.09 1.04
CA ASP A 445 7.55 3.31 1.13
C ASP A 445 7.63 4.24 -0.10
N ILE A 446 8.62 4.01 -0.98
CA ILE A 446 8.70 4.75 -2.24
C ILE A 446 7.75 4.23 -3.33
N ASN A 447 7.30 2.97 -3.23
CA ASN A 447 6.42 2.36 -4.24
C ASN A 447 4.95 2.38 -3.86
N ILE A 448 4.65 2.42 -2.56
CA ILE A 448 3.29 2.47 -2.04
C ILE A 448 3.03 3.86 -1.47
N LYS A 449 2.12 4.63 -2.08
CA LYS A 449 1.92 6.06 -1.80
C LYS A 449 0.50 6.38 -1.35
N THR A 450 0.38 7.42 -0.54
CA THR A 450 -0.90 7.99 -0.14
C THR A 450 -1.32 9.08 -1.13
N GLY A 451 -2.56 9.02 -1.62
CA GLY A 451 -3.15 10.05 -2.47
C GLY A 451 -4.42 9.60 -3.19
N ASN A 452 -5.18 10.56 -3.69
CA ASN A 452 -6.34 10.33 -4.54
C ASN A 452 -5.87 10.06 -5.97
N SER A 453 -5.85 8.79 -6.37
CA SER A 453 -5.44 8.32 -7.69
C SER A 453 -6.26 8.91 -8.85
N LEU A 454 -7.50 9.34 -8.61
CA LEU A 454 -8.41 9.90 -9.61
C LEU A 454 -8.26 11.41 -9.80
N ILE A 455 -7.45 12.11 -9.00
CA ILE A 455 -7.26 13.56 -9.10
C ILE A 455 -5.78 13.86 -9.28
N ASN A 456 -5.45 14.63 -10.31
CA ASN A 456 -4.12 15.15 -10.56
C ASN A 456 -4.25 16.61 -11.02
N ARG A 457 -3.37 17.48 -10.50
CA ARG A 457 -3.31 18.91 -10.85
C ARG A 457 -2.71 19.09 -12.24
N PHE A 458 -1.75 18.25 -12.61
CA PHE A 458 -1.09 18.30 -13.91
C PHE A 458 -1.48 17.09 -14.76
N SER A 459 -1.93 17.32 -16.00
CA SER A 459 -2.28 16.23 -16.92
C SER A 459 -1.07 15.31 -17.18
N LEU A 460 -1.35 14.02 -17.42
CA LEU A 460 -0.34 13.03 -17.82
C LEU A 460 0.38 13.45 -19.12
N ASP A 461 -0.33 14.13 -20.02
CA ASP A 461 0.18 14.60 -21.31
C ASP A 461 0.94 15.94 -21.25
N SER A 462 1.05 16.55 -20.06
CA SER A 462 1.69 17.87 -19.94
C SER A 462 3.17 17.79 -20.37
N ASP A 463 3.64 18.75 -21.16
CA ASP A 463 5.01 18.77 -21.68
C ASP A 463 6.04 19.13 -20.58
N VAL A 464 6.48 18.13 -19.81
CA VAL A 464 7.52 18.27 -18.76
C VAL A 464 8.91 18.36 -19.36
N LYS A 465 9.06 18.12 -20.67
CA LYS A 465 10.35 18.28 -21.38
C LYS A 465 10.88 19.71 -21.29
N LYS A 466 9.98 20.71 -21.30
CA LYS A 466 10.35 22.13 -21.10
C LYS A 466 10.70 22.48 -19.66
N ALA A 467 10.07 21.80 -18.71
CA ALA A 467 10.39 21.90 -17.29
C ALA A 467 11.83 21.36 -17.08
N LEU A 468 12.06 20.09 -17.46
CA LEU A 468 13.36 19.42 -17.39
C LEU A 468 14.53 20.16 -18.06
N ARG A 469 14.30 20.82 -19.21
CA ARG A 469 15.36 21.58 -19.90
C ARG A 469 15.90 22.78 -19.13
N ASN A 470 15.09 23.38 -18.26
CA ASN A 470 15.47 24.53 -17.46
C ASN A 470 15.82 24.15 -16.01
N SER A 471 15.57 22.90 -15.63
CA SER A 471 15.87 22.35 -14.33
C SER A 471 17.35 21.94 -14.23
N LYS A 472 17.89 21.97 -13.00
CA LYS A 472 19.19 21.36 -12.68
C LYS A 472 19.14 19.83 -12.66
N TRP A 473 17.95 19.24 -12.77
CA TRP A 473 17.71 17.80 -12.60
C TRP A 473 17.36 17.12 -13.92
N THR A 474 17.84 15.88 -14.08
CA THR A 474 17.45 14.98 -15.18
C THR A 474 16.53 13.87 -14.67
N ILE A 475 15.72 13.27 -15.55
CA ILE A 475 14.88 12.12 -15.18
C ILE A 475 15.75 10.94 -14.73
N ASP A 476 16.87 10.69 -15.41
CA ASP A 476 17.81 9.65 -14.99
C ASP A 476 18.40 9.95 -13.61
N GLY A 477 18.76 11.21 -13.33
CA GLY A 477 19.19 11.62 -12.00
C GLY A 477 18.11 11.39 -10.94
N TYR A 478 16.84 11.60 -11.29
CA TYR A 478 15.73 11.31 -10.40
C TYR A 478 15.56 9.80 -10.15
N LYS A 479 15.55 8.98 -11.21
CA LYS A 479 15.50 7.51 -11.12
C LYS A 479 16.66 6.95 -10.28
N VAL A 480 17.87 7.50 -10.46
CA VAL A 480 19.06 7.14 -9.67
C VAL A 480 18.90 7.52 -8.20
N ALA A 481 18.37 8.71 -7.88
CA ALA A 481 18.11 9.12 -6.50
C ALA A 481 17.08 8.20 -5.82
N VAL A 482 16.02 7.81 -6.54
CA VAL A 482 15.02 6.85 -6.06
C VAL A 482 15.63 5.46 -5.83
N SER A 483 16.43 4.97 -6.76
CA SER A 483 17.15 3.69 -6.62
C SER A 483 18.15 3.71 -5.45
N ALA A 484 18.86 4.82 -5.26
CA ALA A 484 19.78 5.01 -4.13
C ALA A 484 19.04 5.03 -2.79
N TYR A 485 17.85 5.63 -2.73
CA TYR A 485 16.98 5.60 -1.55
C TYR A 485 16.51 4.17 -1.20
N ARG A 486 16.06 3.41 -2.21
CA ARG A 486 15.63 2.01 -2.02
C ARG A 486 16.72 1.16 -1.37
N ASN A 487 17.94 1.31 -1.86
CA ASN A 487 19.11 0.54 -1.43
C ASN A 487 19.87 1.14 -0.23
N ALA A 488 19.39 2.24 0.36
CA ALA A 488 20.09 2.94 1.43
C ALA A 488 20.22 2.06 2.70
N GLN A 489 21.47 1.75 3.07
CA GLN A 489 21.82 0.88 4.19
C GLN A 489 21.95 1.60 5.55
N ASN A 490 21.75 2.93 5.56
CA ASN A 490 21.83 3.74 6.76
C ASN A 490 20.85 4.92 6.71
N ARG A 491 20.50 5.43 7.89
CA ARG A 491 19.48 6.47 8.07
C ARG A 491 19.90 7.84 7.52
N GLU A 492 21.19 8.17 7.54
CA GLU A 492 21.69 9.47 7.10
C GLU A 492 21.60 9.60 5.57
N HIS A 493 22.14 8.63 4.84
CA HIS A 493 22.03 8.56 3.38
C HIS A 493 20.57 8.54 2.95
N LYS A 494 19.71 7.83 3.69
CA LYS A 494 18.28 7.78 3.42
C LYS A 494 17.63 9.17 3.51
N LYS A 495 17.91 9.93 4.57
CA LYS A 495 17.42 11.31 4.74
C LYS A 495 17.92 12.24 3.65
N ASP A 496 19.18 12.10 3.25
CA ASP A 496 19.75 12.95 2.20
C ASP A 496 19.12 12.64 0.83
N MET A 497 18.92 11.36 0.49
CA MET A 497 18.22 11.00 -0.74
C MET A 497 16.76 11.46 -0.74
N LEU A 498 16.06 11.40 0.40
CA LEU A 498 14.69 11.95 0.51
C LEU A 498 14.65 13.45 0.25
N ARG A 499 15.57 14.21 0.84
CA ARG A 499 15.67 15.66 0.60
C ARG A 499 15.86 15.97 -0.88
N ILE A 500 16.75 15.22 -1.55
CA ILE A 500 16.98 15.37 -2.99
C ILE A 500 15.70 15.06 -3.78
N ILE A 501 15.03 13.96 -3.46
CA ILE A 501 13.76 13.57 -4.09
C ILE A 501 12.69 14.65 -3.91
N ASP A 502 12.56 15.21 -2.70
CA ASP A 502 11.57 16.25 -2.40
C ASP A 502 11.89 17.58 -3.09
N ASP A 503 13.17 17.96 -3.17
CA ASP A 503 13.63 19.12 -3.93
C ASP A 503 13.32 18.95 -5.43
N ILE A 504 13.61 17.77 -6.00
CA ILE A 504 13.27 17.44 -7.40
C ILE A 504 11.76 17.58 -7.63
N LYS A 505 10.92 17.00 -6.77
CA LYS A 505 9.45 17.09 -6.87
C LYS A 505 8.96 18.52 -6.74
N LYS A 506 9.56 19.31 -5.86
CA LYS A 506 9.21 20.73 -5.67
C LYS A 506 9.54 21.53 -6.93
N ASP A 507 10.72 21.35 -7.50
CA ASP A 507 11.15 22.01 -8.73
C ASP A 507 10.23 21.65 -9.90
N PHE A 508 9.88 20.36 -10.06
CA PHE A 508 8.92 19.92 -11.08
C PHE A 508 7.54 20.55 -10.93
N ARG A 509 7.01 20.62 -9.69
CA ARG A 509 5.72 21.26 -9.42
C ARG A 509 5.73 22.74 -9.78
N MET A 510 6.82 23.45 -9.45
CA MET A 510 6.97 24.86 -9.79
C MET A 510 7.00 25.07 -11.31
N GLU A 511 7.76 24.26 -12.04
CA GLU A 511 7.88 24.38 -13.51
C GLU A 511 6.58 24.01 -14.24
N CYS A 512 5.88 22.97 -13.80
CA CYS A 512 4.58 22.61 -14.36
C CYS A 512 3.54 23.70 -14.10
N THR A 513 3.56 24.31 -12.91
CA THR A 513 2.71 25.47 -12.60
C THR A 513 3.04 26.66 -13.49
N PHE A 514 4.32 26.94 -13.75
CA PHE A 514 4.74 28.03 -14.62
C PHE A 514 4.34 27.82 -16.09
N ASN A 515 4.36 26.58 -16.56
CA ASN A 515 4.02 26.19 -17.92
C ASN A 515 2.55 25.85 -18.13
N ASP A 516 1.71 25.94 -17.09
CA ASP A 516 0.28 25.71 -17.17
C ASP A 516 -0.35 26.59 -18.28
N PRO A 517 -1.16 26.03 -19.19
CA PRO A 517 -1.74 26.78 -20.31
C PRO A 517 -2.57 27.99 -19.89
N LYS A 518 -3.33 27.90 -18.79
CA LYS A 518 -4.15 29.01 -18.28
C LYS A 518 -3.26 30.11 -17.72
N LYS A 519 -2.26 29.77 -16.91
CA LYS A 519 -1.29 30.75 -16.37
C LYS A 519 -0.44 31.40 -17.44
N LYS A 520 -0.02 30.65 -18.46
CA LYS A 520 0.69 31.18 -19.62
C LYS A 520 -0.17 32.16 -20.41
N LYS A 521 -1.45 31.82 -20.62
CA LYS A 521 -2.42 32.72 -21.28
C LYS A 521 -2.63 33.99 -20.46
N LEU A 522 -2.80 33.88 -19.14
CA LEU A 522 -2.91 35.02 -18.22
C LEU A 522 -1.70 35.95 -18.32
N ARG A 523 -0.47 35.40 -18.29
CA ARG A 523 0.75 36.19 -18.44
C ARG A 523 0.83 36.92 -19.79
N ASN A 524 0.47 36.24 -20.87
CA ASN A 524 0.46 36.84 -22.20
C ASN A 524 -0.55 38.00 -22.27
N LEU A 525 -1.79 37.79 -21.80
CA LEU A 525 -2.81 38.83 -21.73
C LEU A 525 -2.38 40.01 -20.85
N GLY A 526 -1.73 39.74 -19.71
CA GLY A 526 -1.16 40.78 -18.84
C GLY A 526 -0.06 41.58 -19.52
N GLY A 527 0.80 40.92 -20.31
CA GLY A 527 1.81 41.57 -21.15
C GLY A 527 1.20 42.43 -22.26
N ASP A 528 0.14 41.94 -22.90
CA ASP A 528 -0.62 42.69 -23.91
C ASP A 528 -1.26 43.93 -23.29
N LEU A 529 -1.88 43.79 -22.10
CA LEU A 529 -2.50 44.89 -21.36
C LEU A 529 -1.44 45.93 -20.93
N TYR A 530 -0.29 45.48 -20.43
CA TYR A 530 0.83 46.36 -20.07
C TYR A 530 1.32 47.16 -21.29
N THR A 531 1.50 46.49 -22.43
CA THR A 531 1.91 47.13 -23.69
C THR A 531 0.86 48.14 -24.16
N LEU A 532 -0.43 47.80 -24.05
CA LEU A 532 -1.54 48.66 -24.45
C LEU A 532 -1.69 49.91 -23.57
N THR A 533 -1.28 49.87 -22.29
CA THR A 533 -1.56 50.92 -21.29
C THR A 533 -0.34 51.73 -20.86
N LYS A 534 0.87 51.13 -20.86
CA LYS A 534 2.10 51.77 -20.35
C LYS A 534 3.13 52.12 -21.41
N GLN A 535 2.99 51.65 -22.64
CA GLN A 535 3.91 52.02 -23.72
C GLN A 535 3.68 53.50 -24.10
N LYS A 536 4.70 54.35 -23.91
CA LYS A 536 4.64 55.77 -24.28
C LYS A 536 4.34 55.91 -25.77
N ARG A 537 3.18 56.46 -26.12
CA ARG A 537 2.80 56.78 -27.49
C ARG A 537 3.15 58.24 -27.82
N ILE A 538 3.57 58.46 -29.06
CA ILE A 538 4.05 59.76 -29.56
C ILE A 538 2.88 60.65 -30.02
N PHE A 539 1.69 60.08 -30.28
CA PHE A 539 0.52 60.78 -30.81
C PHE A 539 -0.75 60.47 -29.98
N GLU A 540 -1.67 61.44 -29.91
CA GLU A 540 -2.98 61.31 -29.26
C GLU A 540 -3.98 60.52 -30.13
N PHE A 541 -4.94 59.86 -29.48
CA PHE A 541 -5.99 59.09 -30.15
C PHE A 541 -7.02 60.01 -30.83
N THR A 542 -7.46 59.63 -32.03
CA THR A 542 -8.74 60.12 -32.55
C THR A 542 -9.92 59.56 -31.73
N PRO A 543 -11.12 60.19 -31.77
CA PRO A 543 -12.28 59.71 -31.03
C PRO A 543 -12.67 58.26 -31.34
N GLN A 544 -12.46 57.82 -32.58
CA GLN A 544 -12.77 56.45 -33.01
C GLN A 544 -11.72 55.44 -32.50
N GLU A 545 -10.43 55.77 -32.59
CA GLU A 545 -9.35 54.92 -32.08
C GLU A 545 -9.39 54.80 -30.55
N LYS A 546 -9.78 55.87 -29.85
CA LYS A 546 -9.96 55.85 -28.40
C LYS A 546 -11.03 54.83 -27.99
N LYS A 547 -12.18 54.84 -28.68
CA LYS A 547 -13.28 53.90 -28.42
C LYS A 547 -12.88 52.45 -28.70
N GLU A 548 -12.11 52.20 -29.76
CA GLU A 548 -11.59 50.87 -30.09
C GLU A 548 -10.55 50.38 -29.06
N TRP A 549 -9.68 51.27 -28.60
CA TRP A 549 -8.71 50.99 -27.55
C TRP A 549 -9.40 50.67 -26.21
N GLU A 550 -10.38 51.48 -25.80
CA GLU A 550 -11.18 51.25 -24.59
C GLU A 550 -11.90 49.89 -24.63
N ASN A 551 -12.46 49.52 -25.78
CA ASN A 551 -13.10 48.21 -25.97
C ASN A 551 -12.10 47.05 -25.89
N LYS A 552 -10.91 47.18 -26.47
CA LYS A 552 -9.85 46.16 -26.41
C LYS A 552 -9.32 45.98 -24.98
N VAL A 553 -9.04 47.08 -24.28
CA VAL A 553 -8.63 47.06 -22.88
C VAL A 553 -9.69 46.37 -22.04
N LYS A 554 -10.95 46.78 -22.14
CA LYS A 554 -12.06 46.18 -21.40
C LYS A 554 -12.21 44.67 -21.66
N LYS A 555 -12.07 44.23 -22.92
CA LYS A 555 -12.14 42.82 -23.27
C LYS A 555 -11.01 42.01 -22.63
N ILE A 556 -9.77 42.50 -22.72
CA ILE A 556 -8.60 41.83 -22.14
C ILE A 556 -8.70 41.81 -20.61
N THR A 557 -9.09 42.92 -19.97
CA THR A 557 -9.30 43.00 -18.52
C THR A 557 -10.35 42.00 -18.05
N ASN A 558 -11.51 41.92 -18.71
CA ASN A 558 -12.54 40.93 -18.36
C ASN A 558 -12.05 39.48 -18.53
N GLU A 559 -11.22 39.21 -19.55
CA GLU A 559 -10.66 37.88 -19.78
C GLU A 559 -9.59 37.52 -18.73
N ILE A 560 -8.79 38.50 -18.32
CA ILE A 560 -7.84 38.39 -17.19
C ILE A 560 -8.60 38.11 -15.90
N GLU A 561 -9.58 38.92 -15.51
CA GLU A 561 -10.37 38.74 -14.28
C GLU A 561 -11.04 37.37 -14.24
N LYS A 562 -11.58 36.91 -15.37
CA LYS A 562 -12.17 35.57 -15.47
C LYS A 562 -11.12 34.47 -15.28
N LEU A 563 -9.96 34.58 -15.92
CA LEU A 563 -8.88 33.59 -15.79
C LEU A 563 -8.26 33.60 -14.39
N GLU A 564 -8.08 34.77 -13.78
CA GLU A 564 -7.61 34.93 -12.41
C GLU A 564 -8.57 34.25 -11.44
N LYS A 565 -9.87 34.49 -11.58
CA LYS A 565 -10.89 33.82 -10.77
C LYS A 565 -10.89 32.31 -10.97
N GLU A 566 -10.80 31.82 -12.22
CA GLU A 566 -10.69 30.38 -12.48
C GLU A 566 -9.42 29.76 -11.88
N ILE A 567 -8.28 30.46 -11.93
CA ILE A 567 -7.01 29.99 -11.36
C ILE A 567 -7.10 30.02 -9.83
N GLU A 568 -7.58 31.11 -9.23
CA GLU A 568 -7.75 31.24 -7.79
C GLU A 568 -8.69 30.17 -7.25
N GLU A 569 -9.83 29.91 -7.91
CA GLU A 569 -10.76 28.82 -7.56
C GLU A 569 -10.11 27.44 -7.65
N LEU A 570 -9.17 27.23 -8.58
CA LEU A 570 -8.41 25.99 -8.71
C LEU A 570 -7.29 25.87 -7.65
N GLU A 571 -6.61 26.96 -7.32
CA GLU A 571 -5.48 26.98 -6.39
C GLU A 571 -5.90 26.98 -4.92
N THR A 572 -7.03 27.62 -4.60
CA THR A 572 -7.65 27.61 -3.27
C THR A 572 -8.53 26.38 -3.06
N SER A 573 -8.74 25.58 -4.10
CA SER A 573 -9.54 24.37 -4.03
C SER A 573 -8.89 23.32 -3.14
N LYS A 574 -9.55 23.00 -2.02
CA LYS A 574 -9.24 21.82 -1.20
C LYS A 574 -9.30 20.50 -1.98
N ILE A 575 -9.83 20.53 -3.21
CA ILE A 575 -9.88 19.41 -4.17
C ILE A 575 -8.49 18.80 -4.41
N PHE A 576 -7.42 19.60 -4.36
CA PHE A 576 -6.06 19.12 -4.64
C PHE A 576 -5.24 18.74 -3.40
N ASP A 577 -5.77 18.90 -2.18
CA ASP A 577 -5.01 18.64 -0.93
C ASP A 577 -4.53 17.18 -0.83
N ASN A 578 -5.24 16.26 -1.50
CA ASN A 578 -4.89 14.84 -1.61
C ASN A 578 -4.65 14.40 -3.06
N ALA A 579 -4.47 15.32 -4.02
CA ALA A 579 -4.26 14.92 -5.42
C ALA A 579 -2.97 14.11 -5.57
N PHE A 580 -3.00 13.09 -6.44
CA PHE A 580 -1.87 12.22 -6.69
C PHE A 580 -1.22 12.52 -8.05
N GLU A 581 -0.02 13.10 -8.02
CA GLU A 581 0.75 13.41 -9.22
C GLU A 581 1.56 12.19 -9.67
N TRP A 582 0.92 11.30 -10.41
CA TRP A 582 1.50 10.04 -10.93
C TRP A 582 2.91 10.17 -11.50
N ARG A 583 3.18 11.26 -12.23
CA ARG A 583 4.48 11.52 -12.86
C ARG A 583 5.58 11.88 -11.86
N PHE A 584 5.22 12.55 -10.77
CA PHE A 584 6.18 12.98 -9.77
C PHE A 584 6.38 11.91 -8.71
N GLU A 585 5.38 11.08 -8.46
CA GLU A 585 5.46 10.05 -7.43
C GLU A 585 6.10 8.76 -7.94
N PHE A 586 5.97 8.45 -9.24
CA PHE A 586 6.55 7.24 -9.87
C PHE A 586 7.40 7.58 -11.11
N PRO A 587 8.67 8.00 -10.94
CA PRO A 587 9.55 8.30 -12.07
C PRO A 587 9.85 7.09 -12.96
N GLU A 588 9.66 5.86 -12.47
CA GLU A 588 9.78 4.63 -13.24
C GLU A 588 8.78 4.61 -14.39
N ALA A 589 7.60 5.20 -14.20
CA ALA A 589 6.58 5.31 -15.24
C ALA A 589 6.91 6.40 -16.28
N LEU A 590 8.08 7.06 -16.21
CA LEU A 590 8.54 8.08 -17.16
C LEU A 590 9.62 7.56 -18.12
N ASN A 591 9.58 8.05 -19.35
CA ASN A 591 10.73 7.97 -20.27
C ASN A 591 11.76 9.06 -19.95
N ASP A 592 12.90 9.03 -20.63
CA ASP A 592 14.04 9.92 -20.34
C ASP A 592 13.74 11.39 -20.68
N ASP A 593 12.75 11.63 -21.54
CA ASP A 593 12.19 12.94 -21.88
C ASP A 593 11.14 13.45 -20.85
N GLY A 594 10.81 12.65 -19.83
CA GLY A 594 9.79 12.97 -18.81
C GLY A 594 8.34 12.75 -19.25
N GLY A 595 8.13 12.11 -20.39
CA GLY A 595 6.83 11.67 -20.87
C GLY A 595 6.33 10.46 -20.08
N PHE A 596 5.04 10.43 -19.77
CA PHE A 596 4.43 9.31 -19.05
C PHE A 596 4.28 8.11 -19.99
N VAL A 597 4.96 7.02 -19.67
CA VAL A 597 4.95 5.75 -20.41
C VAL A 597 3.84 4.84 -19.88
N GLY A 598 3.61 4.87 -18.56
CA GLY A 598 2.60 4.05 -17.90
C GLY A 598 3.10 2.71 -17.37
N PHE A 599 2.15 1.82 -17.08
CA PHE A 599 2.33 0.52 -16.44
C PHE A 599 2.04 -0.63 -17.42
N ASP A 600 2.73 -1.76 -17.25
CA ASP A 600 2.49 -2.98 -18.04
C ASP A 600 1.18 -3.67 -17.56
N VAL A 601 0.84 -3.53 -16.28
CA VAL A 601 -0.39 -4.05 -15.67
C VAL A 601 -1.00 -3.01 -14.73
N VAL A 602 -2.32 -2.88 -14.77
CA VAL A 602 -3.12 -2.25 -13.72
C VAL A 602 -4.12 -3.29 -13.20
N ILE A 603 -4.08 -3.58 -11.90
CA ILE A 603 -4.89 -4.63 -11.27
C ILE A 603 -5.40 -4.15 -9.92
N GLY A 604 -6.61 -4.57 -9.50
CA GLY A 604 -7.13 -4.18 -8.19
C GLY A 604 -8.63 -4.38 -7.99
N ASN A 605 -9.10 -3.92 -6.83
CA ASN A 605 -10.50 -3.86 -6.45
C ASN A 605 -10.89 -2.40 -6.11
N PRO A 606 -11.27 -1.58 -7.10
CA PRO A 606 -11.65 -0.19 -6.86
C PRO A 606 -12.88 -0.05 -5.95
N PRO A 607 -13.06 1.08 -5.23
CA PRO A 607 -14.14 1.25 -4.25
C PRO A 607 -15.57 1.28 -4.83
N TYR A 608 -16.55 0.81 -4.05
CA TYR A 608 -17.94 0.58 -4.48
C TYR A 608 -18.85 1.67 -3.90
N ILE A 609 -18.60 2.92 -4.30
CA ILE A 609 -19.26 4.11 -3.76
C ILE A 609 -20.03 4.84 -4.85
N GLN A 610 -21.33 5.07 -4.63
CA GLN A 610 -22.13 5.93 -5.53
C GLN A 610 -21.69 7.39 -5.40
N LEU A 611 -21.41 8.05 -6.53
CA LEU A 611 -20.94 9.44 -6.57
C LEU A 611 -21.94 10.44 -5.97
N GLN A 612 -23.24 10.15 -6.06
CA GLN A 612 -24.33 10.94 -5.48
C GLN A 612 -24.49 10.80 -3.96
N SER A 613 -23.77 9.87 -3.32
CA SER A 613 -23.80 9.69 -1.86
C SER A 613 -23.37 10.96 -1.11
N ASN A 614 -23.74 11.08 0.17
CA ASN A 614 -23.35 12.20 1.04
C ASN A 614 -23.66 13.59 0.43
N GLY A 615 -24.84 13.73 -0.18
CA GLY A 615 -25.27 14.99 -0.83
C GLY A 615 -24.58 15.30 -2.17
N GLY A 616 -23.86 14.33 -2.74
CA GLY A 616 -23.17 14.47 -4.02
C GLY A 616 -21.87 15.25 -3.96
N GLN A 617 -21.20 15.27 -2.79
CA GLN A 617 -19.88 15.87 -2.63
C GLN A 617 -18.85 15.25 -3.60
N LEU A 618 -18.81 13.92 -3.71
CA LEU A 618 -17.93 13.22 -4.65
C LEU A 618 -18.31 13.51 -6.10
N ALA A 619 -19.60 13.51 -6.44
CA ALA A 619 -20.04 13.90 -7.77
C ALA A 619 -19.59 15.32 -8.15
N ASN A 620 -19.66 16.28 -7.22
CA ASN A 620 -19.21 17.65 -7.45
C ASN A 620 -17.69 17.74 -7.59
N LEU A 621 -16.95 16.93 -6.82
CA LEU A 621 -15.49 16.82 -6.88
C LEU A 621 -15.00 16.34 -8.26
N TYR A 622 -15.61 15.27 -8.79
CA TYR A 622 -15.17 14.63 -10.03
C TYR A 622 -15.78 15.23 -11.31
N LYS A 623 -16.85 16.03 -11.21
CA LYS A 623 -17.56 16.62 -12.35
C LYS A 623 -16.65 17.36 -13.33
N ASN A 624 -15.63 18.06 -12.82
CA ASN A 624 -14.74 18.91 -13.61
C ASN A 624 -13.41 18.22 -13.96
N GLN A 625 -13.28 16.91 -13.73
CA GLN A 625 -12.06 16.15 -14.01
C GLN A 625 -12.05 15.54 -15.44
N ASN A 626 -13.07 15.83 -16.25
CA ASN A 626 -13.17 15.45 -17.67
C ASN A 626 -13.16 13.94 -17.98
N TYR A 627 -13.67 13.10 -17.07
CA TYR A 627 -13.85 11.67 -17.33
C TYR A 627 -14.99 11.40 -18.32
N GLU A 628 -14.73 10.66 -19.41
CA GLU A 628 -15.74 10.16 -20.36
C GLU A 628 -16.78 9.25 -19.68
N THR A 629 -16.35 8.53 -18.66
CA THR A 629 -17.17 7.58 -17.87
C THR A 629 -18.01 8.26 -16.79
N PHE A 630 -17.81 9.55 -16.51
CA PHE A 630 -18.52 10.24 -15.45
C PHE A 630 -20.03 10.34 -15.69
N ASP A 631 -20.80 9.87 -14.72
CA ASP A 631 -22.22 10.15 -14.57
C ASP A 631 -22.49 10.45 -13.10
N ARG A 632 -23.29 11.47 -12.77
CA ARG A 632 -23.53 11.87 -11.38
C ARG A 632 -24.07 10.72 -10.51
N SER A 633 -24.81 9.79 -11.12
CA SER A 633 -25.44 8.66 -10.46
C SER A 633 -24.63 7.36 -10.54
N SER A 634 -23.47 7.37 -11.21
CA SER A 634 -22.62 6.19 -11.30
C SER A 634 -21.84 5.90 -10.01
N ASP A 635 -21.28 4.70 -9.96
CA ASP A 635 -20.30 4.32 -8.96
C ASP A 635 -18.90 4.79 -9.35
N ILE A 636 -18.09 5.14 -8.35
CA ILE A 636 -16.73 5.66 -8.50
C ILE A 636 -15.80 4.71 -9.26
N TYR A 637 -16.01 3.38 -9.18
CA TYR A 637 -15.22 2.41 -9.96
C TYR A 637 -15.30 2.64 -11.48
N SER A 638 -16.35 3.32 -11.99
CA SER A 638 -16.43 3.69 -13.41
C SER A 638 -15.30 4.63 -13.81
N LEU A 639 -14.95 5.58 -12.94
CA LEU A 639 -13.82 6.50 -13.15
C LEU A 639 -12.48 5.77 -13.05
N PHE A 640 -12.40 4.75 -12.20
CA PHE A 640 -11.20 3.92 -12.08
C PHE A 640 -10.90 3.12 -13.34
N TYR A 641 -11.92 2.61 -14.06
CA TYR A 641 -11.69 1.96 -15.35
C TYR A 641 -11.01 2.89 -16.36
N GLU A 642 -11.53 4.10 -16.51
CA GLU A 642 -10.94 5.10 -17.40
C GLU A 642 -9.53 5.51 -16.93
N LYS A 643 -9.36 5.73 -15.62
CA LYS A 643 -8.05 6.01 -15.04
C LYS A 643 -7.06 4.87 -15.29
N GLY A 644 -7.47 3.62 -15.11
CA GLY A 644 -6.65 2.44 -15.30
C GLY A 644 -6.15 2.34 -16.74
N ILE A 645 -7.04 2.52 -17.73
CA ILE A 645 -6.65 2.58 -19.15
C ILE A 645 -5.67 3.73 -19.42
N ASN A 646 -5.90 4.92 -18.85
CA ASN A 646 -4.99 6.07 -19.02
C ASN A 646 -3.63 5.87 -18.34
N LEU A 647 -3.51 4.92 -17.40
CA LEU A 647 -2.27 4.56 -16.74
C LEU A 647 -1.49 3.46 -17.48
N LEU A 648 -2.12 2.73 -18.40
CA LEU A 648 -1.49 1.63 -19.11
C LEU A 648 -0.54 2.10 -20.22
N LYS A 649 0.49 1.29 -20.44
CA LYS A 649 1.26 1.29 -21.69
C LYS A 649 0.38 0.77 -22.84
N PRO A 650 0.73 1.10 -24.10
CA PRO A 650 0.16 0.39 -25.24
C PRO A 650 0.31 -1.13 -25.07
N LYS A 651 -0.79 -1.88 -25.20
CA LYS A 651 -0.86 -3.34 -25.00
C LYS A 651 -0.68 -3.84 -23.54
N GLY A 652 -0.62 -2.93 -22.57
CA GLY A 652 -0.66 -3.29 -21.15
C GLY A 652 -2.02 -3.88 -20.76
N HIS A 653 -2.12 -4.58 -19.62
CA HIS A 653 -3.36 -5.25 -19.23
C HIS A 653 -4.02 -4.59 -18.02
N LEU A 654 -5.33 -4.35 -18.09
CA LEU A 654 -6.16 -3.88 -16.98
C LEU A 654 -7.06 -5.02 -16.50
N THR A 655 -7.03 -5.34 -15.21
CA THR A 655 -7.90 -6.36 -14.61
C THR A 655 -8.52 -5.85 -13.31
N PHE A 656 -9.82 -5.58 -13.30
CA PHE A 656 -10.54 -5.16 -12.09
C PHE A 656 -11.68 -6.09 -11.74
N ILE A 657 -11.88 -6.28 -10.43
CA ILE A 657 -13.14 -6.78 -9.88
C ILE A 657 -14.00 -5.59 -9.45
N THR A 658 -15.25 -5.53 -9.94
CA THR A 658 -16.20 -4.44 -9.65
C THR A 658 -17.62 -4.96 -9.55
N SER A 659 -18.58 -4.12 -9.14
CA SER A 659 -19.99 -4.49 -9.23
C SER A 659 -20.44 -4.63 -10.69
N ASN A 660 -21.25 -5.64 -11.02
CA ASN A 660 -21.78 -5.85 -12.38
C ASN A 660 -22.96 -4.92 -12.75
N LYS A 661 -23.39 -4.04 -11.84
CA LYS A 661 -24.56 -3.16 -12.03
C LYS A 661 -24.45 -2.26 -13.25
N TRP A 662 -23.25 -1.80 -13.60
CA TRP A 662 -23.01 -0.98 -14.80
C TRP A 662 -23.48 -1.65 -16.10
N MET A 663 -23.58 -2.98 -16.13
CA MET A 663 -24.05 -3.73 -17.30
C MET A 663 -25.53 -3.46 -17.61
N ARG A 664 -26.36 -3.27 -16.58
CA ARG A 664 -27.83 -3.18 -16.70
C ARG A 664 -28.38 -1.79 -16.33
N ALA A 665 -27.70 -1.07 -15.44
CA ALA A 665 -28.19 0.22 -14.94
C ALA A 665 -28.08 1.35 -15.98
N ALA A 666 -28.98 2.34 -15.86
CA ALA A 666 -29.00 3.51 -16.75
C ALA A 666 -27.72 4.34 -16.67
N TYR A 667 -27.17 4.54 -15.46
CA TYR A 667 -25.92 5.27 -15.24
C TYR A 667 -24.74 4.65 -15.96
N GLY A 668 -24.76 3.33 -16.19
CA GLY A 668 -23.67 2.61 -16.86
C GLY A 668 -23.56 2.89 -18.35
N LYS A 669 -24.41 3.76 -18.93
CA LYS A 669 -24.38 4.07 -20.37
C LYS A 669 -23.03 4.64 -20.81
N SER A 670 -22.46 5.58 -20.05
CA SER A 670 -21.14 6.14 -20.33
C SER A 670 -20.05 5.07 -20.23
N THR A 671 -20.06 4.29 -19.14
CA THR A 671 -19.13 3.18 -18.91
C THR A 671 -19.19 2.13 -20.03
N ARG A 672 -20.39 1.72 -20.47
CA ARG A 672 -20.56 0.78 -21.59
C ARG A 672 -20.06 1.35 -22.90
N ALA A 673 -20.32 2.64 -23.18
CA ALA A 673 -19.81 3.30 -24.38
C ALA A 673 -18.27 3.33 -24.38
N PHE A 674 -17.66 3.63 -23.24
CA PHE A 674 -16.23 3.57 -23.03
C PHE A 674 -15.67 2.16 -23.29
N PHE A 675 -16.29 1.11 -22.73
CA PHE A 675 -15.87 -0.26 -23.01
C PHE A 675 -16.02 -0.65 -24.49
N CYS A 676 -17.09 -0.25 -25.18
CA CYS A 676 -17.22 -0.52 -26.61
C CYS A 676 -16.08 0.10 -27.45
N LYS A 677 -15.55 1.26 -27.02
CA LYS A 677 -14.40 1.93 -27.65
C LYS A 677 -13.09 1.16 -27.41
N HIS A 678 -12.90 0.63 -26.20
CA HIS A 678 -11.66 -0.03 -25.76
C HIS A 678 -11.66 -1.56 -25.87
N LYS A 679 -12.76 -2.19 -26.26
CA LYS A 679 -12.89 -3.63 -26.58
C LYS A 679 -12.28 -4.58 -25.53
N PRO A 680 -12.96 -4.83 -24.40
CA PRO A 680 -12.51 -5.77 -23.39
C PRO A 680 -12.21 -7.16 -23.95
N ILE A 681 -11.21 -7.84 -23.36
CA ILE A 681 -10.80 -9.20 -23.73
C ILE A 681 -11.74 -10.22 -23.09
N THR A 682 -12.01 -10.07 -21.80
CA THR A 682 -12.78 -11.04 -21.02
C THR A 682 -13.67 -10.32 -20.02
N LEU A 683 -14.92 -10.77 -19.92
CA LEU A 683 -15.86 -10.39 -18.87
C LEU A 683 -16.37 -11.67 -18.19
N ILE A 684 -16.15 -11.78 -16.88
CA ILE A 684 -16.60 -12.90 -16.07
C ILE A 684 -17.63 -12.36 -15.08
N ASP A 685 -18.89 -12.73 -15.24
CA ASP A 685 -19.96 -12.40 -14.27
C ASP A 685 -19.94 -13.45 -13.15
N LEU A 686 -19.59 -13.04 -11.94
CA LEU A 686 -19.49 -13.93 -10.78
C LEU A 686 -20.83 -14.05 -10.04
N GLY A 687 -21.80 -13.16 -10.32
CA GLY A 687 -23.06 -13.13 -9.59
C GLY A 687 -22.90 -12.63 -8.14
N SER A 688 -23.83 -13.05 -7.27
CA SER A 688 -23.89 -12.69 -5.85
C SER A 688 -22.97 -13.55 -4.98
N ASP A 689 -22.83 -13.17 -3.70
CA ASP A 689 -22.21 -13.98 -2.63
C ASP A 689 -20.70 -14.24 -2.76
N VAL A 690 -20.01 -13.48 -3.60
CA VAL A 690 -18.54 -13.50 -3.73
C VAL A 690 -17.86 -12.91 -2.49
N PHE A 691 -18.48 -11.90 -1.87
CA PHE A 691 -18.00 -11.30 -0.64
C PHE A 691 -18.87 -11.75 0.54
N GLU A 692 -18.30 -12.42 1.53
CA GLU A 692 -19.05 -12.97 2.69
C GLU A 692 -19.93 -11.94 3.42
N THR A 693 -19.51 -10.68 3.40
CA THR A 693 -20.13 -9.59 4.16
C THR A 693 -20.95 -8.62 3.31
N ALA A 694 -21.00 -8.81 1.99
CA ALA A 694 -21.68 -7.89 1.07
C ALA A 694 -22.54 -8.62 0.03
N THR A 695 -23.83 -8.31 0.02
CA THR A 695 -24.76 -8.70 -1.06
C THR A 695 -24.58 -7.77 -2.26
N VAL A 696 -23.47 -7.93 -2.97
CA VAL A 696 -23.18 -7.20 -4.20
C VAL A 696 -22.85 -8.20 -5.31
N ASP A 697 -23.56 -8.06 -6.43
CA ASP A 697 -23.24 -8.81 -7.64
C ASP A 697 -21.98 -8.24 -8.29
N THR A 698 -21.03 -9.11 -8.60
CA THR A 698 -19.68 -8.74 -9.04
C THR A 698 -19.30 -9.32 -10.39
N ASN A 699 -18.34 -8.68 -11.05
CA ASN A 699 -17.71 -9.17 -12.27
C ASN A 699 -16.20 -8.92 -12.22
N ILE A 700 -15.45 -9.71 -12.98
CA ILE A 700 -14.06 -9.43 -13.34
C ILE A 700 -14.03 -9.01 -14.80
N LEU A 701 -13.41 -7.87 -15.10
CA LEU A 701 -13.20 -7.38 -16.45
C LEU A 701 -11.70 -7.28 -16.75
N ILE A 702 -11.28 -7.89 -17.87
CA ILE A 702 -9.91 -7.84 -18.38
C ILE A 702 -9.89 -7.05 -19.69
N MET A 703 -9.03 -6.04 -19.80
CA MET A 703 -8.85 -5.18 -20.96
C MET A 703 -7.36 -5.07 -21.34
N GLN A 704 -7.07 -4.63 -22.57
CA GLN A 704 -5.73 -4.38 -23.08
C GLN A 704 -5.64 -3.09 -23.90
#